data_AF-A0A932YSV6-F1
#
_entry.id   AF-A0A932YSV6-F1
#
_cell.length_a   1.000
_cell.length_b   1.000
_cell.length_c   1.000
_cell.angle_alpha   90.00
_cell.angle_beta   90.00
_cell.angle_gamma   90.00
#
_symmetry.space_group_name_H-M   'P 1'
#
loop_
_entity.id
_entity.type
_entity.pdbx_description
1 polymer ?
#
loop_
_entity_poly.entity_id
_entity_poly.type
_entity_poly.pdbx_seq_one_letter_code
_entity_poly.pdbx_strand_id
1 'polypeptide(L)'
;MKKALITGITGQDGSYLAEFLLAKGYEVHGLMRRSSSFNTDRIEHIYQDPHEANRRLFLHYGDLSDASNLSRLIEKIAPDEIYNLGAQSHVRVSFDMPEYTGDITGLGTLRLLDAIRMSGLKTKFYQASSSEMYGKVRETPQNETTPFYPRSPYACAKVFAHYTAINYRESYGMFICNGILFNHESPRRGETFVTRKITRGLARIKAGLDQTLFLGNLDARRDWGYAKEYVEAMWRMLQQEQPDDYVIATGENHTIREFVERAAGMIGYDIVWVGKGMDECGIDKATGRVLIKIEPRYYRPAEVDALQGDASKAKRVLGFEPKTSFDELTRMMMEHDLKKYGLALSPFSSSSAAVFNQSSAVSAYGGIAKDAKIYVAGHRGLVGSAIVRNLESKGYANIVTRTHDELNLGDERAVAAFFEQEKPEYVFLAAARVGGIVANQEAKGQMFYDNMAIELNVIHHAWKNGVKKLVFLGSSCIYPRLAPQPIKEEHLMTGHLETTNDAYAVAKIAGIQMCRAYYEQYGFKYAAVMPCNLFGPGDNFDLKTSHVLPALLRKVIEAKARGDKQIVMWGTGAPRREFLYVDDMAEACVFLMNSSAENEIFNVGMGEDITIKDLLQLICEVVGYQGEIVSDLTKPDGTPRKLLDVSKLHALGWHHTVSLREGIEKMVTLFKQQSV
;
A
#
# COMPACT_ATOMS: atom_id res chain seq x y z
N MET A 1 32.55 35.10 -6.90
CA MET A 1 31.23 34.99 -6.26
C MET A 1 30.64 33.66 -6.69
N LYS A 2 30.10 32.84 -5.77
CA LYS A 2 29.45 31.58 -6.17
C LYS A 2 28.12 31.89 -6.85
N LYS A 3 27.80 31.16 -7.92
CA LYS A 3 26.54 31.24 -8.65
C LYS A 3 25.65 30.06 -8.31
N ALA A 4 24.43 30.32 -7.87
CA ALA A 4 23.42 29.31 -7.63
C ALA A 4 22.26 29.43 -8.62
N LEU A 5 21.83 28.33 -9.24
CA LEU A 5 20.59 28.28 -10.02
C LEU A 5 19.52 27.48 -9.26
N ILE A 6 18.40 28.12 -8.97
CA ILE A 6 17.26 27.55 -8.23
C ILE A 6 16.10 27.35 -9.20
N THR A 7 15.68 26.10 -9.42
CA THR A 7 14.40 25.84 -10.09
C THR A 7 13.27 25.95 -9.08
N GLY A 8 12.09 26.43 -9.50
CA GLY A 8 10.98 26.63 -8.57
C GLY A 8 11.21 27.76 -7.55
N ILE A 9 11.99 28.78 -7.92
CA ILE A 9 12.36 29.90 -7.03
C ILE A 9 11.15 30.64 -6.44
N THR A 10 10.01 30.66 -7.15
CA THR A 10 8.77 31.32 -6.72
C THR A 10 7.95 30.48 -5.73
N GLY A 11 8.40 29.26 -5.43
CA GLY A 11 7.82 28.39 -4.40
C GLY A 11 8.19 28.80 -2.97
N GLN A 12 7.70 28.04 -1.99
CA GLN A 12 8.03 28.26 -0.58
C GLN A 12 9.55 28.17 -0.37
N ASP A 13 10.13 27.02 -0.67
CA ASP A 13 11.51 26.73 -0.32
C ASP A 13 12.47 27.54 -1.19
N GLY A 14 12.15 27.69 -2.48
CA GLY A 14 12.91 28.54 -3.41
C GLY A 14 13.04 29.98 -2.90
N SER A 15 11.97 30.56 -2.33
CA SER A 15 12.03 31.92 -1.77
C SER A 15 12.92 32.04 -0.54
N TYR A 16 12.85 31.08 0.39
CA TYR A 16 13.70 31.07 1.58
C TYR A 16 15.16 30.75 1.24
N LEU A 17 15.40 29.85 0.29
CA LEU A 17 16.74 29.50 -0.17
C LEU A 17 17.39 30.68 -0.90
N ALA A 18 16.64 31.42 -1.73
CA ALA A 18 17.14 32.62 -2.40
C ALA A 18 17.61 33.67 -1.38
N GLU A 19 16.80 33.96 -0.35
CA GLU A 19 17.19 34.84 0.77
C GLU A 19 18.46 34.34 1.46
N PHE A 20 18.50 33.05 1.80
CA PHE A 20 19.61 32.44 2.51
C PHE A 20 20.92 32.55 1.72
N LEU A 21 20.90 32.23 0.42
CA LEU A 21 22.08 32.30 -0.45
C LEU A 21 22.52 33.74 -0.73
N LEU A 22 21.58 34.67 -0.93
CA LEU A 22 21.90 36.09 -1.07
C LEU A 22 22.56 36.64 0.20
N ALA A 23 22.10 36.25 1.39
CA ALA A 23 22.73 36.61 2.66
C ALA A 23 24.14 36.00 2.82
N LYS A 24 24.39 34.82 2.20
CA LYS A 24 25.70 34.17 2.12
C LYS A 24 26.63 34.77 1.04
N GLY A 25 26.19 35.81 0.32
CA GLY A 25 27.02 36.48 -0.69
C GLY A 25 26.99 35.81 -2.07
N TYR A 26 26.02 34.95 -2.36
CA TYR A 26 25.87 34.34 -3.68
C TYR A 26 25.31 35.32 -4.71
N GLU A 27 25.58 35.01 -5.98
CA GLU A 27 24.79 35.41 -7.13
C GLU A 27 23.71 34.33 -7.35
N VAL A 28 22.43 34.70 -7.30
CA VAL A 28 21.31 33.76 -7.35
C VAL A 28 20.56 33.93 -8.67
N HIS A 29 20.40 32.83 -9.39
CA HIS A 29 19.62 32.71 -10.60
C HIS A 29 18.37 31.89 -10.31
N GLY A 30 17.21 32.36 -10.74
CA GLY A 30 15.93 31.70 -10.53
C GLY A 30 15.26 31.32 -11.84
N LEU A 31 14.85 30.05 -11.98
CA LEU A 31 14.00 29.62 -13.08
C LEU A 31 12.53 29.91 -12.74
N MET A 32 11.86 30.67 -13.60
CA MET A 32 10.47 31.07 -13.43
C MET A 32 9.66 30.70 -14.68
N ARG A 33 8.48 30.10 -14.45
CA ARG A 33 7.54 29.84 -15.55
C ARG A 33 6.88 31.13 -15.99
N ARG A 34 6.69 31.28 -17.31
CA ARG A 34 5.86 32.35 -17.87
C ARG A 34 4.43 32.18 -17.36
N SER A 35 3.83 33.29 -16.93
CA SER A 35 2.45 33.35 -16.44
C SER A 35 1.79 34.61 -16.97
N SER A 36 0.50 34.56 -17.23
CA SER A 36 -0.30 35.74 -17.61
C SER A 36 -0.56 36.69 -16.43
N SER A 37 -0.30 36.23 -15.22
CA SER A 37 -0.40 37.00 -13.96
C SER A 37 0.94 36.99 -13.24
N PHE A 38 1.19 38.01 -12.39
CA PHE A 38 2.34 38.01 -11.50
C PHE A 38 2.35 36.74 -10.63
N ASN A 39 3.52 36.11 -10.54
CA ASN A 39 3.73 34.87 -9.80
C ASN A 39 5.01 34.92 -8.94
N THR A 40 5.43 36.13 -8.56
CA THR A 40 6.69 36.44 -7.86
C THR A 40 6.49 36.96 -6.44
N ASP A 41 5.27 36.96 -5.91
CA ASP A 41 4.92 37.58 -4.61
C ASP A 41 5.83 37.11 -3.45
N ARG A 42 6.30 35.85 -3.49
CA ARG A 42 7.18 35.30 -2.43
C ARG A 42 8.61 35.81 -2.46
N ILE A 43 9.04 36.44 -3.55
CA ILE A 43 10.40 36.93 -3.77
C ILE A 43 10.43 38.42 -4.14
N GLU A 44 9.29 39.09 -4.15
CA GLU A 44 9.18 40.50 -4.53
C GLU A 44 10.01 41.41 -3.62
N HIS A 45 10.05 41.11 -2.31
CA HIS A 45 10.82 41.88 -1.32
C HIS A 45 12.34 41.72 -1.44
N ILE A 46 12.83 40.75 -2.22
CA ILE A 46 14.27 40.58 -2.54
C ILE A 46 14.58 40.89 -4.00
N TYR A 47 13.58 41.31 -4.79
CA TYR A 47 13.78 41.70 -6.18
C TYR A 47 14.49 43.05 -6.23
N GLN A 48 15.44 43.18 -7.15
CA GLN A 48 16.19 44.40 -7.42
C GLN A 48 15.90 44.86 -8.84
N ASP A 49 15.80 46.17 -9.05
CA ASP A 49 15.53 46.72 -10.36
C ASP A 49 16.64 46.33 -11.37
N PRO A 50 16.32 45.98 -12.62
CA PRO A 50 17.32 45.62 -13.63
C PRO A 50 18.40 46.67 -13.87
N HIS A 51 18.15 47.94 -13.53
CA HIS A 51 19.08 49.06 -13.67
C HIS A 51 20.02 49.25 -12.46
N GLU A 52 19.88 48.47 -11.39
CA GLU A 52 20.79 48.50 -10.24
C GLU A 52 22.14 47.84 -10.54
N ALA A 53 23.24 48.55 -10.28
CA ALA A 53 24.60 48.09 -10.58
C ALA A 53 25.07 46.88 -9.74
N ASN A 54 24.52 46.68 -8.53
CA ASN A 54 24.92 45.63 -7.58
C ASN A 54 23.87 44.51 -7.46
N ARG A 55 23.15 44.24 -8.55
CA ARG A 55 22.13 43.20 -8.60
C ARG A 55 22.74 41.80 -8.43
N ARG A 56 22.15 40.99 -7.54
CA ARG A 56 22.58 39.60 -7.31
C ARG A 56 21.49 38.55 -7.54
N LEU A 57 20.23 38.95 -7.77
CA LEU A 57 19.12 38.05 -8.09
C LEU A 57 18.68 38.17 -9.54
N PHE A 58 18.88 37.14 -10.36
CA PHE A 58 18.53 37.11 -11.79
C PHE A 58 17.41 36.10 -12.06
N LEU A 59 16.30 36.53 -12.68
CA LEU A 59 15.18 35.66 -13.03
C LEU A 59 15.19 35.33 -14.52
N HIS A 60 14.98 34.05 -14.84
CA HIS A 60 15.04 33.52 -16.20
C HIS A 60 13.74 32.78 -16.52
N TYR A 61 13.16 33.04 -17.69
CA TYR A 61 12.03 32.25 -18.16
C TYR A 61 12.48 30.87 -18.61
N GLY A 62 11.80 29.86 -18.09
CA GLY A 62 11.99 28.47 -18.49
C GLY A 62 11.02 27.52 -17.81
N ASP A 63 11.02 26.28 -18.28
CA ASP A 63 10.16 25.22 -17.79
C ASP A 63 10.94 23.89 -17.73
N LEU A 64 10.62 23.04 -16.76
CA LEU A 64 11.28 21.75 -16.57
C LEU A 64 10.95 20.73 -17.69
N SER A 65 9.95 21.01 -18.52
CA SER A 65 9.64 20.24 -19.73
C SER A 65 10.52 20.60 -20.93
N ASP A 66 11.18 21.77 -20.95
CA ASP A 66 11.94 22.27 -22.11
C ASP A 66 13.45 22.05 -21.95
N ALA A 67 13.94 20.92 -22.46
CA ALA A 67 15.36 20.56 -22.39
C ALA A 67 16.29 21.57 -23.10
N SER A 68 15.85 22.20 -24.19
CA SER A 68 16.68 23.15 -24.94
C SER A 68 16.90 24.44 -24.15
N ASN A 69 15.83 24.95 -23.53
CA ASN A 69 15.91 26.12 -22.68
C ASN A 69 16.80 25.87 -21.45
N LEU A 70 16.60 24.74 -20.76
CA LEU A 70 17.41 24.38 -19.59
C LEU A 70 18.89 24.29 -19.93
N SER A 71 19.25 23.61 -21.01
CA SER A 71 20.63 23.45 -21.46
C SER A 71 21.29 24.81 -21.74
N ARG A 72 20.60 25.68 -22.49
CA ARG A 72 21.09 27.03 -22.80
C ARG A 72 21.27 27.90 -21.56
N LEU A 73 20.37 27.80 -20.59
CA LEU A 73 20.48 28.54 -19.34
C LEU A 73 21.66 28.04 -18.49
N ILE A 74 21.84 26.72 -18.38
CA ILE A 74 22.95 26.13 -17.63
C ILE A 74 24.29 26.54 -18.24
N GLU A 75 24.45 26.44 -19.57
CA GLU A 75 25.66 26.89 -20.28
C GLU A 75 25.93 28.39 -20.09
N LYS A 76 24.90 29.23 -20.21
CA LYS A 76 25.05 30.69 -20.10
C LYS A 76 25.38 31.13 -18.67
N ILE A 77 24.74 30.53 -17.67
CA ILE A 77 24.90 30.91 -16.27
C ILE A 77 26.22 30.35 -15.72
N ALA A 78 26.58 29.13 -16.13
CA ALA A 78 27.67 28.33 -15.58
C ALA A 78 27.61 28.27 -14.03
N PRO A 79 26.51 27.71 -13.46
CA PRO A 79 26.30 27.72 -12.01
C PRO A 79 27.27 26.79 -11.27
N ASP A 80 27.75 27.23 -10.10
CA ASP A 80 28.53 26.40 -9.18
C ASP A 80 27.62 25.39 -8.45
N GLU A 81 26.40 25.83 -8.11
CA GLU A 81 25.40 25.04 -7.37
C GLU A 81 24.04 25.12 -8.08
N ILE A 82 23.38 23.98 -8.28
CA ILE A 82 21.99 23.91 -8.76
C ILE A 82 21.11 23.28 -7.68
N TYR A 83 19.99 23.94 -7.37
CA TYR A 83 18.96 23.43 -6.47
C TYR A 83 17.68 23.16 -7.25
N ASN A 84 17.38 21.88 -7.50
CA ASN A 84 16.18 21.49 -8.21
C ASN A 84 14.98 21.40 -7.26
N LEU A 85 14.28 22.52 -7.06
CA LEU A 85 13.10 22.63 -6.21
C LEU A 85 11.78 22.73 -7.01
N GLY A 86 11.87 22.90 -8.33
CA GLY A 86 10.72 22.93 -9.23
C GLY A 86 10.06 21.55 -9.34
N ALA A 87 8.74 21.51 -9.18
CA ALA A 87 7.93 20.30 -9.32
C ALA A 87 6.45 20.66 -9.48
N GLN A 88 5.65 19.72 -9.99
CA GLN A 88 4.23 19.64 -9.62
C GLN A 88 4.20 18.95 -8.24
N SER A 89 4.05 19.72 -7.16
CA SER A 89 4.27 19.26 -5.79
C SER A 89 3.00 18.91 -4.99
N HIS A 90 1.82 19.08 -5.58
CA HIS A 90 0.56 18.81 -4.90
C HIS A 90 0.10 17.36 -5.15
N VAL A 91 0.22 16.53 -4.12
CA VAL A 91 0.00 15.08 -4.23
C VAL A 91 -1.42 14.74 -4.71
N ARG A 92 -2.46 15.38 -4.18
CA ARG A 92 -3.84 15.12 -4.64
C ARG A 92 -4.04 15.46 -6.12
N VAL A 93 -3.40 16.52 -6.62
CA VAL A 93 -3.49 16.94 -8.03
C VAL A 93 -2.71 15.98 -8.94
N SER A 94 -1.69 15.30 -8.41
CA SER A 94 -0.96 14.31 -9.19
C SER A 94 -1.80 13.11 -9.64
N PHE A 95 -2.89 12.81 -8.95
CA PHE A 95 -3.85 11.79 -9.40
C PHE A 95 -4.69 12.27 -10.58
N ASP A 96 -4.96 13.57 -10.68
CA ASP A 96 -5.72 14.16 -11.79
C ASP A 96 -4.81 14.47 -12.99
N MET A 97 -3.52 14.73 -12.75
CA MET A 97 -2.52 15.07 -13.77
C MET A 97 -1.25 14.20 -13.64
N PRO A 98 -1.36 12.86 -13.75
CA PRO A 98 -0.24 11.96 -13.50
C PRO A 98 0.89 12.10 -14.53
N GLU A 99 0.56 12.22 -15.82
CA GLU A 99 1.54 12.36 -16.90
C GLU A 99 2.36 13.65 -16.76
N TYR A 100 1.68 14.80 -16.61
CA TYR A 100 2.36 16.07 -16.38
C TYR A 100 3.20 16.05 -15.10
N THR A 101 2.73 15.36 -14.04
CA THR A 101 3.52 15.20 -12.81
C THR A 101 4.79 14.37 -13.07
N GLY A 102 4.68 13.28 -13.83
CA GLY A 102 5.82 12.45 -14.23
C GLY A 102 6.84 13.23 -15.08
N ASP A 103 6.35 14.01 -16.05
CA ASP A 103 7.19 14.79 -16.96
C ASP A 103 7.96 15.91 -16.22
N ILE A 104 7.28 16.67 -15.37
CA ILE A 104 7.90 17.80 -14.67
C ILE A 104 8.75 17.32 -13.48
N THR A 105 8.19 16.48 -12.61
CA THR A 105 8.85 16.10 -11.35
C THR A 105 9.89 15.00 -11.57
N GLY A 106 9.63 14.06 -12.47
CA GLY A 106 10.53 12.97 -12.82
C GLY A 106 11.51 13.37 -13.93
N LEU A 107 11.01 13.47 -15.17
CA LEU A 107 11.86 13.72 -16.35
C LEU A 107 12.55 15.09 -16.33
N GLY A 108 11.95 16.11 -15.71
CA GLY A 108 12.62 17.40 -15.50
C GLY A 108 13.94 17.29 -14.72
N THR A 109 14.02 16.37 -13.77
CA THR A 109 15.27 16.09 -13.05
C THR A 109 16.32 15.49 -13.98
N LEU A 110 15.93 14.51 -14.81
CA LEU A 110 16.81 13.91 -15.82
C LEU A 110 17.33 14.96 -16.81
N ARG A 111 16.47 15.86 -17.31
CA ARG A 111 16.86 16.94 -18.24
C ARG A 111 17.92 17.87 -17.65
N LEU A 112 17.79 18.24 -16.37
CA LEU A 112 18.79 19.06 -15.69
C LEU A 112 20.12 18.33 -15.53
N LEU A 113 20.09 17.08 -15.08
CA LEU A 113 21.29 16.27 -14.88
C LEU A 113 22.04 16.04 -16.20
N ASP A 114 21.31 15.75 -17.28
CA ASP A 114 21.92 15.55 -18.59
C ASP A 114 22.48 16.85 -19.17
N ALA A 115 21.78 17.99 -18.99
CA ALA A 115 22.29 19.30 -19.37
C ALA A 115 23.59 19.67 -18.64
N ILE A 116 23.69 19.39 -17.33
CA ILE A 116 24.94 19.59 -16.58
C ILE A 116 26.05 18.70 -17.14
N ARG A 117 25.75 17.40 -17.33
CA ARG A 117 26.72 16.42 -17.85
C ARG A 117 27.25 16.82 -19.23
N MET A 118 26.37 17.23 -20.14
CA MET A 118 26.72 17.64 -21.50
C MET A 118 27.51 18.94 -21.54
N SER A 119 27.26 19.87 -20.60
CA SER A 119 28.01 21.14 -20.51
C SER A 119 29.46 20.97 -20.05
N GLY A 120 29.80 19.84 -19.42
CA GLY A 120 31.13 19.59 -18.83
C GLY A 120 31.43 20.41 -17.58
N LEU A 121 30.43 21.12 -17.02
CA LEU A 121 30.58 21.91 -15.80
C LEU A 121 30.75 21.02 -14.56
N LYS A 122 31.56 21.48 -13.59
CA LYS A 122 31.72 20.84 -12.27
C LYS A 122 30.69 21.34 -11.26
N THR A 123 29.43 21.39 -11.68
CA THR A 123 28.32 21.91 -10.86
C THR A 123 27.92 20.92 -9.78
N LYS A 124 27.71 21.39 -8.54
CA LYS A 124 27.09 20.60 -7.47
C LYS A 124 25.57 20.67 -7.59
N PHE A 125 24.88 19.54 -7.51
CA PHE A 125 23.43 19.45 -7.72
C PHE A 125 22.71 18.94 -6.46
N TYR A 126 21.69 19.67 -6.03
CA TYR A 126 20.76 19.24 -4.99
C TYR A 126 19.43 18.84 -5.62
N GLN A 127 18.99 17.62 -5.35
CA GLN A 127 17.66 17.14 -5.71
C GLN A 127 16.73 17.24 -4.50
N ALA A 128 15.62 17.96 -4.66
CA ALA A 128 14.52 17.92 -3.71
C ALA A 128 13.78 16.56 -3.83
N SER A 129 14.25 15.56 -3.09
CA SER A 129 13.50 14.33 -2.85
C SER A 129 12.38 14.59 -1.82
N SER A 130 11.68 13.56 -1.35
CA SER A 130 10.54 13.77 -0.43
C SER A 130 10.25 12.54 0.43
N SER A 131 9.79 12.75 1.66
CA SER A 131 9.24 11.68 2.52
C SER A 131 8.05 10.93 1.89
N GLU A 132 7.33 11.54 0.93
CA GLU A 132 6.25 10.87 0.19
C GLU A 132 6.74 9.64 -0.59
N MET A 133 8.06 9.54 -0.85
CA MET A 133 8.67 8.33 -1.44
C MET A 133 8.55 7.12 -0.53
N TYR A 134 8.54 7.29 0.80
CA TYR A 134 8.31 6.19 1.74
C TYR A 134 6.87 5.68 1.67
N GLY A 135 5.92 6.56 1.34
CA GLY A 135 4.50 6.26 1.11
C GLY A 135 3.91 5.26 2.11
N LYS A 136 3.70 4.00 1.68
CA LYS A 136 3.31 2.92 2.61
C LYS A 136 4.55 2.46 3.39
N VAL A 137 4.83 3.22 4.45
CA VAL A 137 6.00 3.10 5.32
C VAL A 137 6.26 1.64 5.72
N ARG A 138 7.53 1.24 5.59
CA ARG A 138 8.03 -0.09 5.97
C ARG A 138 8.67 -0.11 7.36
N GLU A 139 9.27 0.99 7.77
CA GLU A 139 10.00 1.16 9.03
C GLU A 139 9.67 2.53 9.62
N THR A 140 9.53 2.63 10.94
CA THR A 140 9.27 3.89 11.64
C THR A 140 10.20 4.01 12.84
N PRO A 141 10.94 5.12 13.00
CA PRO A 141 11.05 6.25 12.05
C PRO A 141 11.76 5.85 10.73
N GLN A 142 11.49 6.56 9.63
CA GLN A 142 12.14 6.30 8.34
C GLN A 142 13.50 7.01 8.26
N ASN A 143 14.52 6.33 7.75
CA ASN A 143 15.86 6.89 7.51
C ASN A 143 16.28 6.71 6.03
N GLU A 144 17.53 7.02 5.70
CA GLU A 144 18.05 6.93 4.32
C GLU A 144 18.05 5.50 3.74
N THR A 145 18.04 4.48 4.59
CA THR A 145 18.03 3.06 4.19
C THR A 145 16.64 2.44 4.15
N THR A 146 15.63 3.12 4.70
CA THR A 146 14.26 2.63 4.70
C THR A 146 13.73 2.48 3.27
N PRO A 147 13.19 1.30 2.89
CA PRO A 147 12.72 1.08 1.52
C PRO A 147 11.57 2.01 1.12
N PHE A 148 11.65 2.58 -0.07
CA PHE A 148 10.56 3.38 -0.65
C PHE A 148 9.36 2.54 -1.06
N TYR A 149 8.16 3.07 -0.82
CA TYR A 149 6.89 2.51 -1.31
C TYR A 149 5.93 3.66 -1.68
N PRO A 150 6.14 4.31 -2.84
CA PRO A 150 5.35 5.47 -3.23
C PRO A 150 3.85 5.12 -3.38
N ARG A 151 2.98 6.02 -2.91
CA ARG A 151 1.50 5.86 -2.92
C ARG A 151 0.78 6.88 -3.81
N SER A 152 1.49 7.60 -4.68
CA SER A 152 0.91 8.56 -5.61
C SER A 152 1.77 8.75 -6.85
N PRO A 153 1.21 9.26 -7.98
CA PRO A 153 2.01 9.61 -9.15
C PRO A 153 3.13 10.61 -8.83
N TYR A 154 2.89 11.56 -7.92
CA TYR A 154 3.93 12.45 -7.38
C TYR A 154 5.08 11.67 -6.72
N ALA A 155 4.75 10.75 -5.81
CA ALA A 155 5.75 9.97 -5.09
C ALA A 155 6.54 9.06 -6.05
N CYS A 156 5.89 8.43 -7.03
CA CYS A 156 6.56 7.64 -8.07
C CYS A 156 7.54 8.50 -8.88
N ALA A 157 7.12 9.69 -9.30
CA ALA A 157 8.00 10.62 -10.02
C ALA A 157 9.20 11.07 -9.18
N LYS A 158 9.00 11.27 -7.86
CA LYS A 158 10.09 11.59 -6.93
C LYS A 158 11.05 10.41 -6.72
N VAL A 159 10.56 9.17 -6.65
CA VAL A 159 11.42 7.97 -6.59
C VAL A 159 12.26 7.86 -7.86
N PHE A 160 11.66 8.07 -9.04
CA PHE A 160 12.42 8.11 -10.30
C PHE A 160 13.52 9.18 -10.27
N ALA A 161 13.17 10.41 -9.87
CA ALA A 161 14.13 11.52 -9.79
C ALA A 161 15.27 11.23 -8.79
N HIS A 162 14.94 10.64 -7.63
CA HIS A 162 15.89 10.26 -6.60
C HIS A 162 16.92 9.23 -7.10
N TYR A 163 16.45 8.13 -7.68
CA TYR A 163 17.35 7.10 -8.21
C TYR A 163 18.11 7.56 -9.47
N THR A 164 17.52 8.45 -10.28
CA THR A 164 18.24 9.06 -11.40
C THR A 164 19.42 9.90 -10.89
N ALA A 165 19.20 10.69 -9.83
CA ALA A 165 20.26 11.47 -9.18
C ALA A 165 21.38 10.56 -8.61
N ILE A 166 21.02 9.45 -7.94
CA ILE A 166 21.98 8.44 -7.47
C ILE A 166 22.77 7.84 -8.64
N ASN A 167 22.08 7.44 -9.71
CA ASN A 167 22.72 6.80 -10.85
C ASN A 167 23.72 7.74 -11.55
N TYR A 168 23.40 9.03 -11.70
CA TYR A 168 24.32 10.00 -12.27
C TYR A 168 25.53 10.28 -11.36
N ARG A 169 25.33 10.27 -10.03
CA ARG A 169 26.42 10.37 -9.06
C ARG A 169 27.40 9.20 -9.21
N GLU A 170 26.88 7.99 -9.24
CA GLU A 170 27.68 6.76 -9.29
C GLU A 170 28.30 6.51 -10.67
N SER A 171 27.58 6.80 -11.75
CA SER A 171 28.02 6.48 -13.12
C SER A 171 28.95 7.54 -13.71
N TYR A 172 28.81 8.80 -13.32
CA TYR A 172 29.56 9.92 -13.90
C TYR A 172 30.41 10.70 -12.89
N GLY A 173 30.42 10.30 -11.61
CA GLY A 173 31.18 10.98 -10.56
C GLY A 173 30.70 12.41 -10.28
N MET A 174 29.45 12.73 -10.62
CA MET A 174 28.87 14.05 -10.39
C MET A 174 28.58 14.29 -8.90
N PHE A 175 28.81 15.50 -8.41
CA PHE A 175 28.47 15.87 -7.02
C PHE A 175 26.96 16.11 -6.89
N ILE A 176 26.22 15.08 -6.50
CA ILE A 176 24.75 15.14 -6.39
C ILE A 176 24.27 14.68 -5.00
N CYS A 177 23.51 15.52 -4.31
CA CYS A 177 22.90 15.16 -3.03
C CYS A 177 21.37 15.08 -3.15
N ASN A 178 20.75 14.03 -2.60
CA ASN A 178 19.30 14.01 -2.39
C ASN A 178 18.95 14.45 -0.96
N GLY A 179 18.14 15.51 -0.84
CA GLY A 179 17.48 15.81 0.42
C GLY A 179 16.14 15.09 0.50
N ILE A 180 16.04 14.06 1.34
CA ILE A 180 14.80 13.34 1.63
C ILE A 180 14.06 14.11 2.74
N LEU A 181 13.46 15.24 2.36
CA LEU A 181 12.82 16.14 3.30
C LEU A 181 11.42 15.65 3.66
N PHE A 182 11.15 15.62 4.97
CA PHE A 182 9.81 15.48 5.54
C PHE A 182 9.00 16.76 5.37
N ASN A 183 7.74 16.77 5.78
CA ASN A 183 6.87 17.91 5.55
C ASN A 183 7.43 19.13 6.26
N HIS A 184 7.49 20.26 5.55
CA HIS A 184 7.96 21.50 6.11
C HIS A 184 7.12 22.65 5.59
N GLU A 185 6.69 23.47 6.53
CA GLU A 185 5.61 24.41 6.36
C GLU A 185 6.09 25.81 6.75
N SER A 186 5.31 26.83 6.41
CA SER A 186 5.62 28.21 6.73
C SER A 186 4.42 29.12 6.41
N PRO A 187 4.48 30.40 6.82
CA PRO A 187 3.60 31.44 6.29
C PRO A 187 3.62 31.63 4.76
N ARG A 188 4.56 31.01 4.03
CA ARG A 188 4.64 31.05 2.56
C ARG A 188 4.07 29.80 1.89
N ARG A 189 3.63 28.80 2.65
CA ARG A 189 3.10 27.54 2.12
C ARG A 189 1.94 27.79 1.16
N GLY A 190 1.85 26.97 0.11
CA GLY A 190 0.73 27.02 -0.84
C GLY A 190 -0.61 26.79 -0.14
N GLU A 191 -1.64 27.54 -0.53
CA GLU A 191 -2.90 27.63 0.21
C GLU A 191 -3.73 26.33 0.19
N THR A 192 -3.43 25.41 -0.72
CA THR A 192 -4.13 24.12 -0.87
C THR A 192 -3.54 23.01 -0.01
N PHE A 193 -2.32 23.18 0.54
CA PHE A 193 -1.73 22.23 1.48
C PHE A 193 -2.42 22.33 2.84
N VAL A 194 -2.56 21.19 3.54
CA VAL A 194 -3.49 21.04 4.66
C VAL A 194 -3.25 22.04 5.80
N THR A 195 -2.01 22.25 6.22
CA THR A 195 -1.63 23.19 7.29
C THR A 195 -2.08 24.61 6.97
N ARG A 196 -1.76 25.08 5.75
CA ARG A 196 -2.13 26.43 5.30
C ARG A 196 -3.62 26.57 5.02
N LYS A 197 -4.27 25.51 4.54
CA LYS A 197 -5.71 25.46 4.37
C LYS A 197 -6.41 25.61 5.73
N ILE A 198 -5.90 24.96 6.77
CA ILE A 198 -6.42 25.06 8.14
C ILE A 198 -6.24 26.48 8.66
N THR A 199 -5.01 27.03 8.65
CA THR A 199 -4.77 28.35 9.25
C THR A 199 -5.56 29.46 8.55
N ARG A 200 -5.62 29.45 7.21
CA ARG A 200 -6.43 30.40 6.45
C ARG A 200 -7.92 30.21 6.70
N GLY A 201 -8.41 28.97 6.73
CA GLY A 201 -9.82 28.66 6.95
C GLY A 201 -10.29 29.12 8.33
N LEU A 202 -9.52 28.81 9.37
CA LEU A 202 -9.82 29.24 10.74
C LEU A 202 -9.74 30.76 10.92
N ALA A 203 -8.76 31.43 10.31
CA ALA A 203 -8.68 32.89 10.32
C ALA A 203 -9.91 33.54 9.64
N ARG A 204 -10.39 32.98 8.52
CA ARG A 204 -11.60 33.44 7.82
C ARG A 204 -12.87 33.19 8.62
N ILE A 205 -12.98 32.05 9.29
CA ILE A 205 -14.09 31.75 10.21
C ILE A 205 -14.11 32.76 11.36
N LYS A 206 -12.94 33.04 11.95
CA LYS A 206 -12.82 34.04 13.04
C LYS A 206 -13.21 35.45 12.58
N ALA A 207 -12.85 35.81 11.34
CA ALA A 207 -13.23 37.07 10.71
C ALA A 207 -14.71 37.14 10.27
N GLY A 208 -15.48 36.05 10.44
CA GLY A 208 -16.88 35.98 10.03
C GLY A 208 -17.11 35.85 8.53
N LEU A 209 -16.05 35.59 7.76
CA LEU A 209 -16.11 35.48 6.30
C LEU A 209 -16.58 34.10 5.82
N ASP A 210 -16.24 33.06 6.57
CA ASP A 210 -16.67 31.69 6.33
C ASP A 210 -17.35 31.12 7.58
N GLN A 211 -18.18 30.09 7.41
CA GLN A 211 -18.88 29.43 8.51
C GLN A 211 -18.23 28.10 8.92
N THR A 212 -17.69 27.36 7.95
CA THR A 212 -17.20 26.00 8.12
C THR A 212 -16.00 25.74 7.21
N LEU A 213 -15.00 25.05 7.73
CA LEU A 213 -13.84 24.55 7.01
C LEU A 213 -14.04 23.06 6.67
N PHE A 214 -13.85 22.70 5.41
CA PHE A 214 -13.98 21.32 4.94
C PHE A 214 -12.62 20.65 4.80
N LEU A 215 -12.41 19.48 5.41
CA LEU A 215 -11.17 18.72 5.38
C LEU A 215 -11.40 17.28 4.88
N GLY A 216 -10.31 16.54 4.65
CA GLY A 216 -10.34 15.12 4.30
C GLY A 216 -10.02 14.26 5.51
N ASN A 217 -9.05 13.35 5.36
CA ASN A 217 -8.57 12.50 6.44
C ASN A 217 -7.97 13.32 7.60
N LEU A 218 -8.60 13.29 8.78
CA LEU A 218 -8.12 13.97 9.98
C LEU A 218 -7.05 13.17 10.74
N ASP A 219 -7.00 11.87 10.52
CA ASP A 219 -6.17 10.94 11.30
C ASP A 219 -4.79 10.71 10.67
N ALA A 220 -4.56 11.25 9.45
CA ALA A 220 -3.25 11.17 8.81
C ALA A 220 -2.19 11.92 9.65
N ARG A 221 -1.05 11.26 9.87
CA ARG A 221 0.07 11.75 10.69
C ARG A 221 1.21 12.24 9.83
N ARG A 222 1.78 13.40 10.17
CA ARG A 222 2.92 13.99 9.46
C ARG A 222 3.94 14.55 10.44
N ASP A 223 5.19 14.47 10.05
CA ASP A 223 6.32 15.17 10.67
C ASP A 223 6.48 16.52 9.98
N TRP A 224 6.20 17.60 10.73
CA TRP A 224 6.12 18.97 10.22
C TRP A 224 7.22 19.85 10.82
N GLY A 225 8.21 20.21 10.00
CA GLY A 225 9.25 21.18 10.32
C GLY A 225 9.02 22.57 9.72
N TYR A 226 9.97 23.48 9.97
CA TYR A 226 9.93 24.84 9.42
C TYR A 226 10.79 24.96 8.16
N ALA A 227 10.18 25.41 7.05
CA ALA A 227 10.83 25.48 5.74
C ALA A 227 12.14 26.28 5.72
N LYS A 228 12.23 27.37 6.51
CA LYS A 228 13.43 28.22 6.58
C LYS A 228 14.64 27.48 7.17
N GLU A 229 14.43 26.52 8.07
CA GLU A 229 15.49 25.68 8.62
C GLU A 229 15.90 24.60 7.62
N TYR A 230 14.92 24.05 6.89
CA TYR A 230 15.17 22.96 5.94
C TYR A 230 16.01 23.42 4.73
N VAL A 231 15.85 24.66 4.26
CA VAL A 231 16.71 25.21 3.18
C VAL A 231 18.18 25.35 3.60
N GLU A 232 18.47 25.55 4.88
CA GLU A 232 19.84 25.55 5.40
C GLU A 232 20.45 24.15 5.28
N ALA A 233 19.69 23.09 5.59
CA ALA A 233 20.14 21.71 5.37
C ALA A 233 20.45 21.44 3.89
N MET A 234 19.61 21.90 2.95
CA MET A 234 19.88 21.78 1.50
C MET A 234 21.24 22.38 1.14
N TRP A 235 21.54 23.58 1.65
CA TRP A 235 22.82 24.23 1.41
C TRP A 235 23.99 23.47 2.03
N ARG A 236 23.86 23.02 3.28
CA ARG A 236 24.89 22.25 4.02
C ARG A 236 25.28 20.97 3.28
N MET A 237 24.32 20.27 2.65
CA MET A 237 24.60 19.07 1.85
C MET A 237 25.57 19.35 0.70
N LEU A 238 25.43 20.49 0.01
CA LEU A 238 26.34 20.85 -1.09
C LEU A 238 27.71 21.37 -0.61
N GLN A 239 27.86 21.67 0.68
CA GLN A 239 29.15 22.10 1.23
C GLN A 239 30.02 20.92 1.70
N GLN A 240 29.51 19.69 1.68
CA GLN A 240 30.28 18.51 2.08
C GLN A 240 31.42 18.21 1.09
N GLU A 241 32.42 17.47 1.57
CA GLU A 241 33.52 16.97 0.73
C GLU A 241 33.03 15.91 -0.26
N GLN A 242 32.11 15.04 0.15
CA GLN A 242 31.52 13.99 -0.66
C GLN A 242 30.00 14.15 -0.78
N PRO A 243 29.41 13.87 -1.96
CA PRO A 243 27.96 13.89 -2.15
C PRO A 243 27.30 12.67 -1.48
N ASP A 244 26.13 12.88 -0.86
CA ASP A 244 25.38 11.82 -0.18
C ASP A 244 23.91 12.24 0.00
N ASP A 245 23.07 11.31 0.44
CA ASP A 245 21.64 11.50 0.66
C ASP A 245 21.32 11.62 2.14
N TYR A 246 20.35 12.46 2.51
CA TYR A 246 20.05 12.76 3.91
C TYR A 246 18.54 12.92 4.15
N VAL A 247 18.05 12.26 5.20
CA VAL A 247 16.74 12.54 5.78
C VAL A 247 16.81 13.81 6.61
N ILE A 248 15.88 14.73 6.32
CA ILE A 248 15.69 15.97 7.08
C ILE A 248 14.27 15.97 7.62
N ALA A 249 14.14 15.90 8.94
CA ALA A 249 12.89 15.71 9.67
C ALA A 249 12.98 16.31 11.07
N THR A 250 11.84 16.51 11.74
CA THR A 250 11.83 16.87 13.16
C THR A 250 11.98 15.66 14.08
N GLY A 251 11.50 14.50 13.64
CA GLY A 251 11.39 13.28 14.45
C GLY A 251 10.08 13.20 15.24
N GLU A 252 9.22 14.21 15.15
CA GLU A 252 7.90 14.26 15.81
C GLU A 252 6.80 14.20 14.75
N ASN A 253 5.80 13.34 14.94
CA ASN A 253 4.62 13.30 14.06
C ASN A 253 3.35 13.73 14.80
N HIS A 254 2.48 14.44 14.08
CA HIS A 254 1.19 14.91 14.57
C HIS A 254 0.08 14.60 13.56
N THR A 255 -1.13 14.40 14.05
CA THR A 255 -2.32 14.24 13.20
C THR A 255 -2.79 15.57 12.63
N ILE A 256 -3.53 15.53 11.53
CA ILE A 256 -4.24 16.71 11.01
C ILE A 256 -5.25 17.23 12.06
N ARG A 257 -5.88 16.33 12.81
CA ARG A 257 -6.77 16.65 13.93
C ARG A 257 -6.08 17.50 14.99
N GLU A 258 -4.91 17.08 15.47
CA GLU A 258 -4.11 17.84 16.44
C GLU A 258 -3.75 19.23 15.89
N PHE A 259 -3.39 19.34 14.61
CA PHE A 259 -3.12 20.64 13.98
C PHE A 259 -4.34 21.55 14.02
N VAL A 260 -5.54 21.03 13.71
CA VAL A 260 -6.80 21.77 13.79
C VAL A 260 -7.07 22.24 15.22
N GLU A 261 -6.94 21.36 16.20
CA GLU A 261 -7.19 21.66 17.61
C GLU A 261 -6.25 22.75 18.13
N ARG A 262 -4.94 22.63 17.85
CA ARG A 262 -3.95 23.65 18.25
C ARG A 262 -4.23 24.99 17.59
N ALA A 263 -4.44 25.00 16.27
CA ALA A 263 -4.72 26.23 15.53
C ALA A 263 -6.05 26.91 15.97
N ALA A 264 -7.09 26.11 16.25
CA ALA A 264 -8.38 26.59 16.73
C ALA A 264 -8.29 27.14 18.17
N GLY A 265 -7.58 26.45 19.05
CA GLY A 265 -7.35 26.89 20.43
C GLY A 265 -6.63 28.24 20.50
N MET A 266 -5.66 28.47 19.61
CA MET A 266 -4.94 29.76 19.50
C MET A 266 -5.84 30.96 19.14
N ILE A 267 -7.04 30.72 18.63
CA ILE A 267 -8.03 31.76 18.30
C ILE A 267 -9.31 31.66 19.13
N GLY A 268 -9.26 30.92 20.26
CA GLY A 268 -10.32 30.85 21.24
C GLY A 268 -11.50 29.95 20.85
N TYR A 269 -11.27 28.95 19.99
CA TYR A 269 -12.24 27.87 19.75
C TYR A 269 -11.78 26.59 20.46
N ASP A 270 -12.69 25.97 21.22
CA ASP A 270 -12.48 24.65 21.85
C ASP A 270 -13.26 23.61 21.03
N ILE A 271 -12.56 22.77 20.27
CA ILE A 271 -13.18 21.84 19.32
C ILE A 271 -13.55 20.53 20.01
N VAL A 272 -14.82 20.14 19.90
CA VAL A 272 -15.33 18.81 20.27
C VAL A 272 -15.72 18.07 19.00
N TRP A 273 -15.16 16.87 18.82
CA TRP A 273 -15.47 16.01 17.67
C TRP A 273 -16.71 15.17 17.95
N VAL A 274 -17.67 15.19 17.01
CA VAL A 274 -18.93 14.44 17.07
C VAL A 274 -19.15 13.70 15.76
N GLY A 275 -19.58 12.45 15.84
CA GLY A 275 -19.72 11.57 14.68
C GLY A 275 -18.49 10.68 14.46
N LYS A 276 -18.47 9.93 13.36
CA LYS A 276 -17.35 9.07 12.94
C LYS A 276 -17.29 9.00 11.43
N GLY A 277 -16.11 8.73 10.87
CA GLY A 277 -15.93 8.55 9.43
C GLY A 277 -16.33 9.82 8.67
N MET A 278 -17.16 9.72 7.63
CA MET A 278 -17.60 10.88 6.84
C MET A 278 -18.55 11.82 7.60
N ASP A 279 -19.25 11.32 8.62
CA ASP A 279 -20.21 12.10 9.40
C ASP A 279 -19.53 12.81 10.58
N GLU A 280 -18.22 12.61 10.77
CA GLU A 280 -17.49 13.30 11.81
C GLU A 280 -17.36 14.81 11.51
N CYS A 281 -17.62 15.62 12.54
CA CYS A 281 -17.54 17.07 12.49
C CYS A 281 -16.90 17.64 13.76
N GLY A 282 -16.24 18.79 13.62
CA GLY A 282 -15.65 19.53 14.73
C GLY A 282 -16.55 20.69 15.13
N ILE A 283 -17.03 20.68 16.36
CA ILE A 283 -17.98 21.65 16.92
C ILE A 283 -17.26 22.55 17.91
N ASP A 284 -17.47 23.87 17.83
CA ASP A 284 -17.06 24.77 18.91
C ASP A 284 -17.91 24.54 20.15
N LYS A 285 -17.28 24.10 21.24
CA LYS A 285 -17.92 23.78 22.50
C LYS A 285 -18.71 24.94 23.10
N ALA A 286 -18.24 26.17 22.92
CA ALA A 286 -18.87 27.34 23.52
C ALA A 286 -20.19 27.71 22.83
N THR A 287 -20.27 27.52 21.51
CA THR A 287 -21.40 27.99 20.69
C THR A 287 -22.25 26.87 20.09
N GLY A 288 -21.77 25.64 20.10
CA GLY A 288 -22.39 24.50 19.40
C GLY A 288 -22.29 24.60 17.87
N ARG A 289 -21.54 25.55 17.32
CA ARG A 289 -21.42 25.74 15.87
C ARG A 289 -20.47 24.72 15.26
N VAL A 290 -20.87 24.13 14.14
CA VAL A 290 -20.02 23.23 13.35
C VAL A 290 -18.96 24.04 12.59
N LEU A 291 -17.72 23.97 13.04
CA LEU A 291 -16.59 24.68 12.42
C LEU A 291 -15.86 23.83 11.40
N ILE A 292 -15.81 22.50 11.59
CA ILE A 292 -15.10 21.58 10.73
C ILE A 292 -16.05 20.50 10.21
N LYS A 293 -16.00 20.21 8.91
CA LYS A 293 -16.70 19.08 8.29
C LYS A 293 -15.75 18.26 7.43
N ILE A 294 -16.01 16.97 7.32
CA ILE A 294 -15.30 16.10 6.40
C ILE A 294 -15.98 16.14 5.03
N GLU A 295 -15.17 16.14 3.98
CA GLU A 295 -15.62 16.17 2.60
C GLU A 295 -14.81 15.15 1.77
N PRO A 296 -15.48 14.16 1.16
CA PRO A 296 -14.82 13.08 0.42
C PRO A 296 -13.83 13.54 -0.64
N ARG A 297 -14.08 14.68 -1.30
CA ARG A 297 -13.20 15.19 -2.38
C ARG A 297 -11.76 15.49 -1.93
N TYR A 298 -11.53 15.67 -0.63
CA TYR A 298 -10.20 15.95 -0.07
C TYR A 298 -9.43 14.68 0.32
N TYR A 299 -10.05 13.49 0.24
CA TYR A 299 -9.33 12.23 0.34
C TYR A 299 -8.52 11.96 -0.93
N ARG A 300 -7.47 11.18 -0.77
CA ARG A 300 -6.62 10.72 -1.87
C ARG A 300 -7.00 9.27 -2.22
N PRO A 301 -6.91 8.88 -3.51
CA PRO A 301 -7.14 7.49 -3.92
C PRO A 301 -6.28 6.46 -3.18
N ALA A 302 -5.04 6.85 -2.84
CA ALA A 302 -4.16 6.11 -1.95
C ALA A 302 -3.54 7.08 -0.95
N GLU A 303 -3.78 6.84 0.34
CA GLU A 303 -3.28 7.69 1.41
C GLU A 303 -1.89 7.24 1.90
N VAL A 304 -1.18 8.19 2.50
CA VAL A 304 0.00 7.97 3.33
C VAL A 304 -0.41 8.18 4.77
N ASP A 305 -0.46 7.10 5.56
CA ASP A 305 -1.10 7.12 6.89
C ASP A 305 -0.24 7.89 7.91
N ALA A 306 1.06 7.59 7.99
CA ALA A 306 1.96 8.21 8.93
C ALA A 306 3.36 8.39 8.33
N LEU A 307 4.00 9.52 8.64
CA LEU A 307 5.39 9.81 8.29
C LEU A 307 6.08 10.36 9.54
N GLN A 308 7.25 9.82 9.86
CA GLN A 308 8.12 10.26 10.96
C GLN A 308 9.58 9.95 10.60
N GLY A 309 10.40 10.99 10.47
CA GLY A 309 11.77 10.82 9.97
C GLY A 309 12.81 10.68 11.07
N ASP A 310 13.84 9.87 10.83
CA ASP A 310 15.06 9.82 11.63
C ASP A 310 16.16 10.61 10.91
N ALA A 311 16.42 11.83 11.40
CA ALA A 311 17.45 12.72 10.87
C ALA A 311 18.83 12.52 11.54
N SER A 312 19.09 11.37 12.18
CA SER A 312 20.34 11.12 12.91
C SER A 312 21.60 11.28 12.06
N LYS A 313 21.56 10.89 10.77
CA LYS A 313 22.68 11.10 9.83
C LYS A 313 22.91 12.58 9.57
N ALA A 314 21.84 13.35 9.30
CA ALA A 314 21.94 14.78 9.06
C ALA A 314 22.47 15.55 10.29
N LYS A 315 22.07 15.16 11.50
CA LYS A 315 22.63 15.70 12.74
C LYS A 315 24.13 15.42 12.86
N ARG A 316 24.55 14.16 12.66
CA ARG A 316 25.95 13.74 12.78
C ARG A 316 26.86 14.38 11.74
N VAL A 317 26.41 14.46 10.48
CA VAL A 317 27.27 14.87 9.34
C VAL A 317 27.12 16.35 9.01
N LEU A 318 25.89 16.87 9.00
CA LEU A 318 25.61 18.27 8.61
C LEU A 318 25.55 19.22 9.81
N GLY A 319 25.46 18.68 11.04
CA GLY A 319 25.16 19.47 12.24
C GLY A 319 23.75 20.07 12.19
N PHE A 320 22.82 19.44 11.47
CA PHE A 320 21.45 19.93 11.35
C PHE A 320 20.60 19.44 12.52
N GLU A 321 19.90 20.37 13.17
CA GLU A 321 18.86 20.10 14.16
C GLU A 321 17.68 21.07 13.95
N PRO A 322 16.43 20.57 13.98
CA PRO A 322 15.24 21.42 13.95
C PRO A 322 15.17 22.27 15.22
N LYS A 323 14.81 23.54 15.09
CA LYS A 323 14.68 24.47 16.24
C LYS A 323 13.25 24.90 16.50
N THR A 324 12.44 24.94 15.45
CA THR A 324 11.04 25.32 15.53
C THR A 324 10.18 24.10 15.90
N SER A 325 9.46 24.18 17.02
CA SER A 325 8.52 23.14 17.44
C SER A 325 7.22 23.18 16.63
N PHE A 326 6.43 22.11 16.72
CA PHE A 326 5.09 22.02 16.12
C PHE A 326 4.16 23.18 16.55
N ASP A 327 4.12 23.49 17.84
CA ASP A 327 3.28 24.56 18.38
C ASP A 327 3.75 25.94 17.88
N GLU A 328 5.06 26.18 17.83
CA GLU A 328 5.63 27.44 17.35
C GLU A 328 5.39 27.65 15.84
N LEU A 329 5.52 26.57 15.05
CA LEU A 329 5.17 26.57 13.62
C LEU A 329 3.69 26.90 13.42
N THR A 330 2.81 26.26 14.18
CA THR A 330 1.35 26.48 14.11
C THR A 330 1.01 27.93 14.48
N ARG A 331 1.63 28.46 15.55
CA ARG A 331 1.49 29.86 15.99
C ARG A 331 1.89 30.84 14.91
N MET A 332 3.09 30.66 14.33
CA MET A 332 3.62 31.54 13.28
C MET A 332 2.71 31.58 12.05
N MET A 333 2.16 30.43 11.65
CA MET A 333 1.23 30.34 10.53
C MET A 333 -0.11 31.01 10.84
N MET A 334 -0.67 30.79 12.04
CA MET A 334 -1.92 31.42 12.47
C MET A 334 -1.80 32.94 12.56
N GLU A 335 -0.74 33.46 13.19
CA GLU A 335 -0.51 34.90 13.29
C GLU A 335 -0.45 35.58 11.93
N HIS A 336 0.26 34.95 10.99
CA HIS A 336 0.39 35.50 9.65
C HIS A 336 -0.96 35.58 8.92
N ASP A 337 -1.79 34.53 9.00
CA ASP A 337 -3.08 34.53 8.31
C ASP A 337 -4.14 35.38 9.02
N LEU A 338 -4.08 35.56 10.35
CA LEU A 338 -4.93 36.48 11.10
C LEU A 338 -4.62 37.95 10.83
N LYS A 339 -3.34 38.29 10.65
CA LYS A 339 -2.89 39.65 10.37
C LYS A 339 -3.58 40.25 9.14
N LYS A 340 -3.93 39.42 8.15
CA LYS A 340 -4.68 39.82 6.95
C LYS A 340 -6.07 40.39 7.25
N TYR A 341 -6.64 40.07 8.41
CA TYR A 341 -7.96 40.49 8.86
C TYR A 341 -7.91 41.44 10.06
N GLY A 342 -6.72 41.93 10.45
CA GLY A 342 -6.56 42.78 11.64
C GLY A 342 -6.83 42.05 12.97
N LEU A 343 -6.76 40.71 12.97
CA LEU A 343 -6.99 39.87 14.14
C LEU A 343 -5.66 39.47 14.80
N ALA A 344 -5.72 39.13 16.09
CA ALA A 344 -4.60 38.63 16.88
C ALA A 344 -4.94 37.29 17.55
N LEU A 345 -3.93 36.59 18.05
CA LEU A 345 -4.12 35.37 18.83
C LEU A 345 -4.84 35.65 20.16
N SER A 346 -5.53 34.64 20.69
CA SER A 346 -6.13 34.68 22.01
C SER A 346 -5.11 34.27 23.09
N PRO A 347 -5.18 34.82 24.33
CA PRO A 347 -4.32 34.38 25.43
C PRO A 347 -4.62 32.91 25.78
N PHE A 348 -3.59 32.05 25.81
CA PHE A 348 -3.74 30.61 25.99
C PHE A 348 -4.00 30.25 27.48
N SER A 349 -4.94 29.33 27.76
CA SER A 349 -5.05 28.63 29.06
C SER A 349 -4.93 27.13 28.82
N SER A 350 -4.11 26.44 29.61
CA SER A 350 -3.77 25.03 29.43
C SER A 350 -4.39 24.14 30.52
N SER A 351 -5.38 23.31 30.17
CA SER A 351 -5.75 22.04 30.83
C SER A 351 -6.73 21.32 29.89
N SER A 352 -6.78 20.00 29.71
CA SER A 352 -6.33 18.84 30.49
C SER A 352 -6.19 17.60 29.58
N ALA A 353 -5.34 16.67 29.98
CA ALA A 353 -5.32 15.28 29.49
C ALA A 353 -6.17 14.40 30.41
N ALA A 354 -6.95 13.45 29.85
CA ALA A 354 -7.60 12.39 30.61
C ALA A 354 -7.81 11.12 29.77
N VAL A 355 -7.81 9.99 30.49
CA VAL A 355 -7.49 8.61 30.11
C VAL A 355 -8.74 7.78 29.71
N PHE A 356 -8.49 6.73 28.91
CA PHE A 356 -9.35 5.61 28.48
C PHE A 356 -10.33 5.00 29.51
N ASN A 357 -11.49 4.50 29.03
CA ASN A 357 -11.88 3.08 29.20
C ASN A 357 -12.99 2.59 28.24
N GLN A 358 -12.93 1.29 27.88
CA GLN A 358 -13.73 0.53 26.88
C GLN A 358 -15.18 0.22 27.31
N SER A 359 -16.15 0.14 26.39
CA SER A 359 -16.78 -1.07 25.79
C SER A 359 -18.23 -0.66 25.45
N SER A 360 -19.00 -1.14 24.48
CA SER A 360 -19.06 -2.34 23.64
C SER A 360 -19.96 -1.99 22.43
N ALA A 361 -19.77 -2.62 21.28
CA ALA A 361 -20.76 -2.60 20.20
C ALA A 361 -20.75 -3.94 19.47
N VAL A 362 -21.75 -4.78 19.75
CA VAL A 362 -22.23 -5.81 18.83
C VAL A 362 -23.33 -5.14 18.01
N SER A 363 -23.21 -5.14 16.68
CA SER A 363 -24.27 -4.72 15.75
C SER A 363 -24.42 -5.77 14.65
N ALA A 364 -25.67 -6.16 14.39
CA ALA A 364 -26.08 -7.28 13.59
C ALA A 364 -25.82 -7.08 12.09
N TYR A 365 -24.96 -7.92 11.51
CA TYR A 365 -24.83 -8.06 10.07
C TYR A 365 -25.98 -8.93 9.57
N GLY A 366 -26.84 -8.40 8.69
CA GLY A 366 -27.84 -9.21 7.99
C GLY A 366 -27.14 -10.07 6.94
N GLY A 367 -26.99 -11.38 7.20
CA GLY A 367 -26.38 -12.32 6.27
C GLY A 367 -27.09 -12.40 4.90
N ILE A 368 -26.62 -13.29 4.02
CA ILE A 368 -27.18 -13.46 2.68
C ILE A 368 -28.63 -13.96 2.77
N ALA A 369 -29.56 -13.28 2.09
CA ALA A 369 -30.93 -13.74 1.94
C ALA A 369 -30.99 -15.07 1.16
N LYS A 370 -31.91 -15.98 1.51
CA LYS A 370 -31.95 -17.33 0.94
C LYS A 370 -32.27 -17.38 -0.56
N ASP A 371 -32.94 -16.36 -1.04
CA ASP A 371 -33.31 -16.12 -2.44
C ASP A 371 -32.29 -15.26 -3.22
N ALA A 372 -31.25 -14.76 -2.55
CA ALA A 372 -30.23 -13.93 -3.18
C ALA A 372 -29.51 -14.67 -4.30
N LYS A 373 -29.21 -13.97 -5.39
CA LYS A 373 -28.51 -14.59 -6.54
C LYS A 373 -27.02 -14.73 -6.24
N ILE A 374 -26.52 -15.96 -6.18
CA ILE A 374 -25.12 -16.27 -5.82
C ILE A 374 -24.41 -16.90 -7.01
N TYR A 375 -23.32 -16.30 -7.48
CA TYR A 375 -22.47 -16.91 -8.49
C TYR A 375 -21.28 -17.66 -7.85
N VAL A 376 -21.09 -18.92 -8.23
CA VAL A 376 -19.92 -19.72 -7.81
C VAL A 376 -19.03 -19.99 -9.03
N ALA A 377 -17.98 -19.19 -9.19
CA ALA A 377 -16.97 -19.41 -10.22
C ALA A 377 -16.11 -20.62 -9.84
N GLY A 378 -15.95 -21.59 -10.76
CA GLY A 378 -15.19 -22.82 -10.50
C GLY A 378 -15.98 -23.91 -9.77
N HIS A 379 -17.31 -23.91 -9.90
CA HIS A 379 -18.23 -24.83 -9.20
C HIS A 379 -17.97 -26.34 -9.37
N ARG A 380 -17.20 -26.79 -10.39
CA ARG A 380 -16.83 -28.20 -10.57
C ARG A 380 -15.51 -28.58 -9.91
N GLY A 381 -14.73 -27.59 -9.46
CA GLY A 381 -13.49 -27.83 -8.73
C GLY A 381 -13.74 -28.34 -7.32
N LEU A 382 -12.69 -28.81 -6.66
CA LEU A 382 -12.73 -29.35 -5.29
C LEU A 382 -13.51 -28.41 -4.35
N VAL A 383 -13.07 -27.16 -4.20
CA VAL A 383 -13.71 -26.19 -3.28
C VAL A 383 -15.04 -25.67 -3.82
N GLY A 384 -15.12 -25.34 -5.11
CA GLY A 384 -16.33 -24.80 -5.71
C GLY A 384 -17.52 -25.75 -5.59
N SER A 385 -17.31 -27.05 -5.80
CA SER A 385 -18.37 -28.06 -5.65
C SER A 385 -18.82 -28.21 -4.21
N ALA A 386 -17.91 -28.12 -3.25
CA ALA A 386 -18.23 -28.13 -1.83
C ALA A 386 -19.02 -26.89 -1.41
N ILE A 387 -18.68 -25.71 -1.94
CA ILE A 387 -19.45 -24.46 -1.71
C ILE A 387 -20.89 -24.61 -2.22
N VAL A 388 -21.09 -25.14 -3.43
CA VAL A 388 -22.44 -25.37 -3.97
C VAL A 388 -23.25 -26.31 -3.07
N ARG A 389 -22.70 -27.47 -2.71
CA ARG A 389 -23.37 -28.42 -1.80
C ARG A 389 -23.69 -27.79 -0.44
N ASN A 390 -22.79 -26.96 0.10
CA ASN A 390 -23.00 -26.26 1.38
C ASN A 390 -24.10 -25.20 1.28
N LEU A 391 -24.16 -24.45 0.19
CA LEU A 391 -25.22 -23.47 -0.05
C LEU A 391 -26.58 -24.16 -0.22
N GLU A 392 -26.65 -25.23 -1.00
CA GLU A 392 -27.89 -26.01 -1.20
C GLU A 392 -28.40 -26.61 0.11
N SER A 393 -27.52 -27.23 0.91
CA SER A 393 -27.89 -27.82 2.20
C SER A 393 -28.35 -26.77 3.22
N LYS A 394 -27.88 -25.53 3.10
CA LYS A 394 -28.33 -24.37 3.88
C LYS A 394 -29.56 -23.67 3.27
N GLY A 395 -30.15 -24.20 2.21
CA GLY A 395 -31.40 -23.70 1.61
C GLY A 395 -31.27 -22.47 0.73
N TYR A 396 -30.07 -22.17 0.20
CA TYR A 396 -29.91 -21.14 -0.83
C TYR A 396 -30.37 -21.70 -2.18
N ALA A 397 -31.37 -21.05 -2.79
CA ALA A 397 -32.07 -21.62 -3.96
C ALA A 397 -31.63 -21.02 -5.31
N ASN A 398 -30.95 -19.87 -5.31
CA ASN A 398 -30.65 -19.09 -6.51
C ASN A 398 -29.13 -19.07 -6.79
N ILE A 399 -28.58 -20.26 -7.06
CA ILE A 399 -27.15 -20.46 -7.32
C ILE A 399 -26.91 -20.49 -8.83
N VAL A 400 -26.09 -19.58 -9.33
CA VAL A 400 -25.66 -19.51 -10.73
C VAL A 400 -24.29 -20.15 -10.86
N THR A 401 -24.14 -21.01 -11.86
CA THR A 401 -22.90 -21.70 -12.19
C THR A 401 -22.65 -21.66 -13.70
N ARG A 402 -21.37 -21.73 -14.10
CA ARG A 402 -20.95 -21.91 -15.49
C ARG A 402 -19.73 -22.81 -15.55
N THR A 403 -19.70 -23.71 -16.51
CA THR A 403 -18.52 -24.48 -16.90
C THR A 403 -17.56 -23.62 -17.72
N HIS A 404 -16.33 -24.09 -17.92
CA HIS A 404 -15.36 -23.38 -18.76
C HIS A 404 -15.84 -23.23 -20.20
N ASP A 405 -16.55 -24.23 -20.74
CA ASP A 405 -17.09 -24.23 -22.11
C ASP A 405 -18.25 -23.24 -22.26
N GLU A 406 -19.03 -23.01 -21.20
CA GLU A 406 -20.14 -22.04 -21.20
C GLU A 406 -19.66 -20.61 -20.92
N LEU A 407 -18.59 -20.45 -20.13
CA LEU A 407 -18.01 -19.16 -19.79
C LEU A 407 -16.50 -19.30 -19.56
N ASN A 408 -15.71 -18.89 -20.56
CA ASN A 408 -14.27 -18.76 -20.39
C ASN A 408 -13.94 -17.51 -19.57
N LEU A 409 -13.61 -17.71 -18.30
CA LEU A 409 -13.25 -16.63 -17.38
C LEU A 409 -11.97 -15.86 -17.76
N GLY A 410 -11.14 -16.38 -18.66
CA GLY A 410 -10.00 -15.66 -19.23
C GLY A 410 -10.38 -14.64 -20.33
N ASP A 411 -11.60 -14.71 -20.86
CA ASP A 411 -12.11 -13.76 -21.86
C ASP A 411 -12.92 -12.65 -21.17
N GLU A 412 -12.36 -11.45 -21.14
CA GLU A 412 -12.96 -10.28 -20.48
C GLU A 412 -14.36 -9.94 -21.02
N ARG A 413 -14.58 -10.09 -22.34
CA ARG A 413 -15.86 -9.73 -22.96
C ARG A 413 -16.96 -10.72 -22.59
N ALA A 414 -16.61 -12.00 -22.55
CA ALA A 414 -17.54 -13.05 -22.12
C ALA A 414 -17.94 -12.86 -20.66
N VAL A 415 -16.96 -12.52 -19.79
CA VAL A 415 -17.22 -12.23 -18.38
C VAL A 415 -18.07 -10.96 -18.22
N ALA A 416 -17.77 -9.89 -18.95
CA ALA A 416 -18.56 -8.66 -18.94
C ALA A 416 -20.04 -8.93 -19.26
N ALA A 417 -20.29 -9.62 -20.38
CA ALA A 417 -21.64 -9.97 -20.83
C ALA A 417 -22.37 -10.86 -19.81
N PHE A 418 -21.68 -11.83 -19.23
CA PHE A 418 -22.24 -12.70 -18.20
C PHE A 418 -22.69 -11.91 -16.95
N PHE A 419 -21.84 -11.02 -16.42
CA PHE A 419 -22.19 -10.23 -15.24
C PHE A 419 -23.30 -9.22 -15.51
N GLU A 420 -23.34 -8.60 -16.70
CA GLU A 420 -24.41 -7.68 -17.10
C GLU A 420 -25.77 -8.41 -17.26
N GLN A 421 -25.75 -9.66 -17.73
CA GLN A 421 -26.95 -10.49 -17.90
C GLN A 421 -27.43 -11.08 -16.56
N GLU A 422 -26.53 -11.74 -15.82
CA GLU A 422 -26.92 -12.48 -14.62
C GLU A 422 -27.10 -11.59 -13.40
N LYS A 423 -26.31 -10.52 -13.25
CA LYS A 423 -26.31 -9.61 -12.09
C LYS A 423 -26.33 -10.35 -10.76
N PRO A 424 -25.33 -11.21 -10.47
CA PRO A 424 -25.25 -11.88 -9.17
C PRO A 424 -25.11 -10.85 -8.05
N GLU A 425 -25.69 -11.13 -6.90
CA GLU A 425 -25.55 -10.30 -5.70
C GLU A 425 -24.32 -10.67 -4.89
N TYR A 426 -23.91 -11.93 -4.94
CA TYR A 426 -22.75 -12.46 -4.20
C TYR A 426 -21.92 -13.35 -5.10
N VAL A 427 -20.60 -13.34 -4.91
CA VAL A 427 -19.67 -14.12 -5.73
C VAL A 427 -18.72 -14.92 -4.87
N PHE A 428 -18.62 -16.23 -5.12
CA PHE A 428 -17.50 -17.05 -4.67
C PHE A 428 -16.55 -17.28 -5.84
N LEU A 429 -15.34 -16.74 -5.75
CA LEU A 429 -14.30 -16.90 -6.77
C LEU A 429 -13.38 -18.07 -6.40
N ALA A 430 -13.82 -19.30 -6.73
CA ALA A 430 -13.06 -20.54 -6.52
C ALA A 430 -12.35 -21.04 -7.79
N ALA A 431 -12.60 -20.42 -8.95
CA ALA A 431 -11.94 -20.74 -10.20
C ALA A 431 -10.44 -20.38 -10.14
N ALA A 432 -9.61 -21.34 -10.54
CA ALA A 432 -8.17 -21.17 -10.64
C ALA A 432 -7.58 -22.28 -11.51
N ARG A 433 -6.43 -22.02 -12.14
CA ARG A 433 -5.60 -23.09 -12.68
C ARG A 433 -4.64 -23.55 -11.58
N VAL A 434 -4.81 -24.79 -11.13
CA VAL A 434 -4.09 -25.38 -9.98
C VAL A 434 -3.39 -26.66 -10.45
N GLY A 435 -2.23 -26.97 -9.86
CA GLY A 435 -1.52 -28.23 -10.08
C GLY A 435 -0.46 -28.48 -9.02
N GLY A 436 0.13 -29.67 -9.05
CA GLY A 436 1.27 -30.03 -8.21
C GLY A 436 2.57 -29.34 -8.65
N ILE A 437 3.69 -29.67 -7.98
CA ILE A 437 5.01 -29.03 -8.23
C ILE A 437 5.41 -29.11 -9.71
N VAL A 438 5.29 -30.29 -10.32
CA VAL A 438 5.67 -30.51 -11.74
C VAL A 438 4.83 -29.64 -12.68
N ALA A 439 3.51 -29.64 -12.50
CA ALA A 439 2.60 -28.85 -13.33
C ALA A 439 2.84 -27.33 -13.21
N ASN A 440 3.20 -26.85 -12.01
CA ASN A 440 3.58 -25.44 -11.83
C ASN A 440 4.85 -25.08 -12.58
N GLN A 441 5.86 -25.96 -12.57
CA GLN A 441 7.15 -25.70 -13.22
C GLN A 441 7.08 -25.80 -14.74
N GLU A 442 6.35 -26.78 -15.28
CA GLU A 442 6.23 -26.97 -16.73
C GLU A 442 5.39 -25.89 -17.42
N ALA A 443 4.46 -25.25 -16.70
CA ALA A 443 3.53 -24.27 -17.25
C ALA A 443 3.55 -22.91 -16.52
N LYS A 444 4.69 -22.48 -15.97
CA LYS A 444 4.81 -21.26 -15.15
C LYS A 444 4.12 -20.02 -15.74
N GLY A 445 4.43 -19.69 -16.99
CA GLY A 445 3.87 -18.51 -17.66
C GLY A 445 2.36 -18.62 -17.87
N GLN A 446 1.88 -19.81 -18.25
CA GLN A 446 0.45 -20.05 -18.47
C GLN A 446 -0.33 -20.03 -17.15
N MET A 447 0.21 -20.64 -16.09
CA MET A 447 -0.39 -20.59 -14.76
C MET A 447 -0.50 -19.16 -14.22
N PHE A 448 0.53 -18.34 -14.43
CA PHE A 448 0.49 -16.92 -14.08
C PHE A 448 -0.61 -16.21 -14.87
N TYR A 449 -0.56 -16.31 -16.20
CA TYR A 449 -1.48 -15.61 -17.09
C TYR A 449 -2.94 -16.00 -16.85
N ASP A 450 -3.26 -17.29 -16.78
CA ASP A 450 -4.63 -17.78 -16.63
C ASP A 450 -5.23 -17.32 -15.30
N ASN A 451 -4.49 -17.45 -14.19
CA ASN A 451 -5.00 -17.04 -12.88
C ASN A 451 -5.17 -15.52 -12.82
N MET A 452 -4.23 -14.74 -13.35
CA MET A 452 -4.36 -13.28 -13.47
C MET A 452 -5.59 -12.89 -14.31
N ALA A 453 -5.79 -13.50 -15.48
CA ALA A 453 -6.92 -13.18 -16.33
C ALA A 453 -8.26 -13.49 -15.66
N ILE A 454 -8.40 -14.68 -15.06
CA ILE A 454 -9.61 -15.10 -14.36
C ILE A 454 -9.95 -14.13 -13.23
N GLU A 455 -8.98 -13.81 -12.36
CA GLU A 455 -9.25 -12.96 -11.21
C GLU A 455 -9.49 -11.49 -11.60
N LEU A 456 -8.71 -10.95 -12.55
CA LEU A 456 -8.91 -9.60 -13.08
C LEU A 456 -10.34 -9.44 -13.63
N ASN A 457 -10.76 -10.37 -14.48
CA ASN A 457 -12.06 -10.29 -15.13
C ASN A 457 -13.20 -10.42 -14.11
N VAL A 458 -13.14 -11.41 -13.22
CA VAL A 458 -14.24 -11.66 -12.26
C VAL A 458 -14.32 -10.57 -11.20
N ILE A 459 -13.20 -10.14 -10.61
CA ILE A 459 -13.21 -9.12 -9.55
C ILE A 459 -13.67 -7.77 -10.13
N HIS A 460 -13.16 -7.38 -11.31
CA HIS A 460 -13.57 -6.13 -11.95
C HIS A 460 -15.07 -6.12 -12.26
N HIS A 461 -15.59 -7.16 -12.91
CA HIS A 461 -16.98 -7.20 -13.33
C HIS A 461 -17.96 -7.47 -12.19
N ALA A 462 -17.53 -8.13 -11.11
CA ALA A 462 -18.29 -8.21 -9.87
C ALA A 462 -18.54 -6.81 -9.28
N TRP A 463 -17.48 -6.01 -9.14
CA TRP A 463 -17.63 -4.62 -8.70
C TRP A 463 -18.48 -3.78 -9.66
N LYS A 464 -18.17 -3.83 -10.95
CA LYS A 464 -18.83 -3.01 -11.99
C LYS A 464 -20.35 -3.24 -12.02
N ASN A 465 -20.79 -4.46 -11.70
CA ASN A 465 -22.20 -4.86 -11.70
C ASN A 465 -22.85 -4.88 -10.31
N GLY A 466 -22.21 -4.29 -9.30
CA GLY A 466 -22.83 -4.08 -7.98
C GLY A 466 -22.98 -5.34 -7.12
N VAL A 467 -22.09 -6.32 -7.28
CA VAL A 467 -21.98 -7.45 -6.34
C VAL A 467 -21.74 -6.91 -4.93
N LYS A 468 -22.56 -7.36 -3.97
CA LYS A 468 -22.57 -6.88 -2.58
C LYS A 468 -21.36 -7.36 -1.79
N LYS A 469 -20.92 -8.60 -2.01
CA LYS A 469 -19.72 -9.17 -1.37
C LYS A 469 -19.13 -10.30 -2.20
N LEU A 470 -17.80 -10.36 -2.26
CA LEU A 470 -17.06 -11.43 -2.92
C LEU A 470 -16.19 -12.21 -1.93
N VAL A 471 -16.20 -13.55 -2.02
CA VAL A 471 -15.22 -14.39 -1.32
C VAL A 471 -14.17 -14.84 -2.33
N PHE A 472 -12.91 -14.45 -2.09
CA PHE A 472 -11.78 -14.74 -2.95
C PHE A 472 -10.97 -15.92 -2.41
N LEU A 473 -10.78 -16.97 -3.21
CA LEU A 473 -9.92 -18.10 -2.83
C LEU A 473 -8.47 -17.85 -3.22
N GLY A 474 -7.65 -17.54 -2.21
CA GLY A 474 -6.20 -17.52 -2.29
C GLY A 474 -5.60 -18.91 -2.04
N SER A 475 -4.45 -18.95 -1.38
CA SER A 475 -3.75 -20.20 -1.06
C SER A 475 -2.68 -19.96 -0.02
N SER A 476 -2.42 -20.90 0.89
CA SER A 476 -1.24 -20.83 1.76
C SER A 476 0.11 -20.82 1.01
N CYS A 477 0.15 -21.09 -0.30
CA CYS A 477 1.36 -20.98 -1.12
C CYS A 477 1.86 -19.55 -1.33
N ILE A 478 1.03 -18.55 -1.00
CA ILE A 478 1.41 -17.13 -1.09
C ILE A 478 2.36 -16.66 0.01
N TYR A 479 2.53 -17.47 1.07
CA TYR A 479 3.40 -17.11 2.17
C TYR A 479 4.87 -17.36 1.84
N PRO A 480 5.81 -16.57 2.39
CA PRO A 480 7.22 -16.79 2.21
C PRO A 480 7.67 -18.21 2.57
N ARG A 481 8.63 -18.75 1.82
CA ARG A 481 9.18 -20.11 2.02
C ARG A 481 9.67 -20.35 3.46
N LEU A 482 10.22 -19.30 4.08
CA LEU A 482 10.79 -19.32 5.43
C LEU A 482 9.94 -18.53 6.43
N ALA A 483 8.63 -18.41 6.20
CA ALA A 483 7.73 -17.74 7.13
C ALA A 483 7.78 -18.41 8.52
N PRO A 484 7.81 -17.61 9.62
CA PRO A 484 7.71 -18.15 10.98
C PRO A 484 6.47 -19.03 11.13
N GLN A 485 6.59 -20.11 11.90
CA GLN A 485 5.53 -21.09 12.12
C GLN A 485 4.97 -20.93 13.56
N PRO A 486 3.65 -20.99 13.77
CA PRO A 486 2.61 -21.07 12.75
C PRO A 486 2.54 -19.80 11.89
N ILE A 487 2.17 -19.96 10.61
CA ILE A 487 2.15 -18.89 9.62
C ILE A 487 0.91 -18.04 9.86
N LYS A 488 1.12 -16.79 10.26
CA LYS A 488 0.07 -15.78 10.41
C LYS A 488 -0.22 -15.05 9.11
N GLU A 489 -1.43 -14.51 9.00
CA GLU A 489 -1.84 -13.68 7.86
C GLU A 489 -0.89 -12.50 7.59
N GLU A 490 -0.33 -11.90 8.64
CA GLU A 490 0.63 -10.79 8.56
C GLU A 490 1.97 -11.18 7.92
N HIS A 491 2.28 -12.48 7.82
CA HIS A 491 3.47 -12.96 7.11
C HIS A 491 3.34 -12.89 5.59
N LEU A 492 2.16 -12.53 5.06
CA LEU A 492 1.98 -12.32 3.62
C LEU A 492 2.97 -11.28 3.10
N MET A 493 3.76 -11.64 2.08
CA MET A 493 4.73 -10.76 1.42
C MET A 493 5.87 -10.23 2.33
N THR A 494 6.22 -10.93 3.41
CA THR A 494 7.35 -10.56 4.30
C THR A 494 8.70 -11.14 3.88
N GLY A 495 8.77 -11.92 2.79
CA GLY A 495 9.99 -12.56 2.32
C GLY A 495 9.82 -13.27 0.98
N HIS A 496 10.84 -14.03 0.55
CA HIS A 496 10.83 -14.74 -0.73
C HIS A 496 9.84 -15.91 -0.74
N LEU A 497 9.12 -16.05 -1.85
CA LEU A 497 8.19 -17.16 -2.11
C LEU A 497 8.94 -18.46 -2.42
N GLU A 498 8.22 -19.57 -2.37
CA GLU A 498 8.76 -20.86 -2.80
C GLU A 498 8.89 -20.90 -4.34
N THR A 499 10.12 -21.03 -4.83
CA THR A 499 10.48 -21.01 -6.26
C THR A 499 9.73 -22.03 -7.14
N THR A 500 9.22 -23.12 -6.53
CA THR A 500 8.49 -24.16 -7.25
C THR A 500 7.04 -23.80 -7.56
N ASN A 501 6.46 -22.80 -6.89
CA ASN A 501 5.09 -22.34 -7.11
C ASN A 501 4.93 -20.81 -7.11
N ASP A 502 6.03 -20.08 -7.23
CA ASP A 502 6.10 -18.62 -7.20
C ASP A 502 5.14 -17.94 -8.18
N ALA A 503 5.05 -18.41 -9.42
CA ALA A 503 4.14 -17.88 -10.43
C ALA A 503 2.67 -17.94 -9.98
N TYR A 504 2.22 -19.10 -9.48
CA TYR A 504 0.88 -19.28 -8.93
C TYR A 504 0.65 -18.42 -7.67
N ALA A 505 1.65 -18.39 -6.79
CA ALA A 505 1.60 -17.59 -5.57
C ALA A 505 1.48 -16.08 -5.86
N VAL A 506 2.27 -15.55 -6.79
CA VAL A 506 2.19 -14.12 -7.17
C VAL A 506 0.85 -13.79 -7.81
N ALA A 507 0.30 -14.65 -8.68
CA ALA A 507 -1.04 -14.45 -9.22
C ALA A 507 -2.08 -14.35 -8.08
N LYS A 508 -2.10 -15.32 -7.16
CA LYS A 508 -3.04 -15.26 -6.02
C LYS A 508 -2.83 -14.05 -5.11
N ILE A 509 -1.60 -13.57 -4.96
CA ILE A 509 -1.31 -12.31 -4.26
C ILE A 509 -1.94 -11.13 -5.02
N ALA A 510 -1.81 -11.08 -6.35
CA ALA A 510 -2.38 -10.04 -7.18
C ALA A 510 -3.90 -9.96 -7.06
N GLY A 511 -4.63 -11.09 -7.08
CA GLY A 511 -6.07 -11.12 -6.80
C GLY A 511 -6.46 -10.58 -5.43
N ILE A 512 -5.70 -10.91 -4.36
CA ILE A 512 -5.91 -10.33 -3.02
C ILE A 512 -5.70 -8.81 -3.04
N GLN A 513 -4.62 -8.35 -3.69
CA GLN A 513 -4.33 -6.92 -3.80
C GLN A 513 -5.37 -6.20 -4.65
N MET A 514 -5.94 -6.85 -5.66
CA MET A 514 -7.01 -6.30 -6.47
C MET A 514 -8.29 -6.16 -5.66
N CYS A 515 -8.73 -7.21 -4.95
CA CYS A 515 -9.86 -7.14 -4.03
C CYS A 515 -9.68 -5.99 -3.02
N ARG A 516 -8.49 -5.88 -2.43
CA ARG A 516 -8.12 -4.79 -1.52
C ARG A 516 -8.22 -3.43 -2.19
N ALA A 517 -7.66 -3.27 -3.38
CA ALA A 517 -7.72 -2.02 -4.13
C ALA A 517 -9.15 -1.60 -4.47
N TYR A 518 -10.02 -2.56 -4.82
CA TYR A 518 -11.43 -2.29 -5.13
C TYR A 518 -12.25 -1.97 -3.87
N TYR A 519 -11.95 -2.61 -2.74
CA TYR A 519 -12.50 -2.22 -1.45
C TYR A 519 -12.09 -0.78 -1.09
N GLU A 520 -10.79 -0.49 -1.16
CA GLU A 520 -10.22 0.81 -0.81
C GLU A 520 -10.74 1.93 -1.74
N GLN A 521 -10.88 1.67 -3.04
CA GLN A 521 -11.28 2.66 -4.03
C GLN A 521 -12.81 2.82 -4.15
N TYR A 522 -13.57 1.72 -4.04
CA TYR A 522 -14.98 1.69 -4.40
C TYR A 522 -15.90 1.12 -3.31
N GLY A 523 -15.36 0.72 -2.15
CA GLY A 523 -16.13 0.05 -1.10
C GLY A 523 -16.59 -1.36 -1.47
N PHE A 524 -15.95 -1.99 -2.47
CA PHE A 524 -16.28 -3.35 -2.89
C PHE A 524 -15.91 -4.38 -1.81
N LYS A 525 -16.92 -4.89 -1.10
CA LYS A 525 -16.73 -5.78 0.05
C LYS A 525 -16.20 -7.14 -0.41
N TYR A 526 -15.16 -7.62 0.28
CA TYR A 526 -14.66 -8.96 0.06
C TYR A 526 -14.12 -9.60 1.33
N ALA A 527 -14.03 -10.94 1.34
CA ALA A 527 -13.22 -11.69 2.29
C ALA A 527 -12.33 -12.65 1.50
N ALA A 528 -11.03 -12.69 1.79
CA ALA A 528 -10.10 -13.56 1.10
C ALA A 528 -9.66 -14.71 2.01
N VAL A 529 -9.72 -15.95 1.51
CA VAL A 529 -9.42 -17.14 2.30
C VAL A 529 -8.13 -17.82 1.84
N MET A 530 -7.27 -18.21 2.78
CA MET A 530 -5.97 -18.83 2.56
C MET A 530 -5.98 -20.27 3.07
N PRO A 531 -6.46 -21.22 2.25
CA PRO A 531 -6.52 -22.61 2.66
C PRO A 531 -5.14 -23.25 2.82
N CYS A 532 -5.02 -24.15 3.80
CA CYS A 532 -3.95 -25.16 3.86
C CYS A 532 -4.13 -26.23 2.77
N ASN A 533 -3.54 -27.43 2.91
CA ASN A 533 -3.78 -28.49 1.92
C ASN A 533 -5.21 -29.01 2.07
N LEU A 534 -5.99 -28.93 1.00
CA LEU A 534 -7.36 -29.41 0.99
C LEU A 534 -7.43 -30.83 0.46
N PHE A 535 -8.40 -31.61 0.96
CA PHE A 535 -8.71 -32.94 0.45
C PHE A 535 -10.20 -33.23 0.64
N GLY A 536 -10.79 -34.09 -0.19
CA GLY A 536 -12.19 -34.47 -0.09
C GLY A 536 -12.83 -34.84 -1.44
N PRO A 537 -14.17 -34.88 -1.51
CA PRO A 537 -14.90 -35.21 -2.72
C PRO A 537 -14.58 -34.26 -3.88
N GLY A 538 -14.22 -34.83 -5.04
CA GLY A 538 -13.82 -34.08 -6.24
C GLY A 538 -12.31 -33.83 -6.36
N ASP A 539 -11.49 -34.43 -5.50
CA ASP A 539 -10.03 -34.39 -5.61
C ASP A 539 -9.50 -35.36 -6.69
N ASN A 540 -8.28 -35.11 -7.17
CA ASN A 540 -7.62 -35.89 -8.21
C ASN A 540 -6.75 -36.99 -7.57
N PHE A 541 -6.93 -38.24 -8.02
CA PHE A 541 -6.15 -39.40 -7.57
C PHE A 541 -5.03 -39.82 -8.54
N ASP A 542 -4.80 -39.09 -9.64
CA ASP A 542 -3.71 -39.38 -10.56
C ASP A 542 -2.34 -39.16 -9.91
N LEU A 543 -1.48 -40.18 -9.89
CA LEU A 543 -0.19 -40.13 -9.16
C LEU A 543 0.80 -39.09 -9.69
N LYS A 544 0.63 -38.57 -10.91
CA LYS A 544 1.51 -37.54 -11.48
C LYS A 544 1.04 -36.14 -11.17
N THR A 545 -0.27 -35.96 -11.02
CA THR A 545 -0.91 -34.63 -10.95
C THR A 545 -1.64 -34.35 -9.64
N SER A 546 -1.79 -35.36 -8.77
CA SER A 546 -2.46 -35.24 -7.47
C SER A 546 -1.58 -34.63 -6.38
N HIS A 547 -2.25 -34.12 -5.34
CA HIS A 547 -1.60 -33.66 -4.12
C HIS A 547 -1.19 -34.84 -3.23
N VAL A 548 -0.40 -34.56 -2.19
CA VAL A 548 0.26 -35.61 -1.39
C VAL A 548 -0.71 -36.62 -0.77
N LEU A 549 -1.83 -36.18 -0.17
CA LEU A 549 -2.77 -37.06 0.51
C LEU A 549 -3.48 -38.02 -0.46
N PRO A 550 -4.15 -37.56 -1.55
CA PRO A 550 -4.78 -38.47 -2.50
C PRO A 550 -3.77 -39.41 -3.19
N ALA A 551 -2.55 -38.94 -3.45
CA ALA A 551 -1.47 -39.78 -4.00
C ALA A 551 -1.10 -40.94 -3.05
N LEU A 552 -0.87 -40.63 -1.77
CA LEU A 552 -0.54 -41.63 -0.75
C LEU A 552 -1.72 -42.58 -0.51
N LEU A 553 -2.95 -42.05 -0.45
CA LEU A 553 -4.15 -42.85 -0.25
C LEU A 553 -4.32 -43.90 -1.36
N ARG A 554 -4.25 -43.47 -2.62
CA ARG A 554 -4.31 -44.38 -3.76
C ARG A 554 -3.19 -45.42 -3.70
N LYS A 555 -1.96 -45.00 -3.42
CA LYS A 555 -0.80 -45.90 -3.34
C LYS A 555 -1.03 -47.02 -2.32
N VAL A 556 -1.56 -46.70 -1.14
CA VAL A 556 -1.84 -47.67 -0.08
C VAL A 556 -3.02 -48.59 -0.46
N ILE A 557 -4.11 -48.03 -0.99
CA ILE A 557 -5.28 -48.82 -1.40
C ILE A 557 -4.89 -49.84 -2.49
N GLU A 558 -4.17 -49.39 -3.52
CA GLU A 558 -3.74 -50.27 -4.60
C GLU A 558 -2.71 -51.31 -4.12
N ALA A 559 -1.77 -50.91 -3.25
CA ALA A 559 -0.81 -51.83 -2.66
C ALA A 559 -1.49 -52.94 -1.86
N LYS A 560 -2.52 -52.59 -1.08
CA LYS A 560 -3.35 -53.56 -0.37
C LYS A 560 -4.08 -54.49 -1.34
N ALA A 561 -4.66 -53.96 -2.41
CA ALA A 561 -5.39 -54.76 -3.40
C ALA A 561 -4.48 -55.75 -4.15
N ARG A 562 -3.22 -55.35 -4.44
CA ARG A 562 -2.21 -56.21 -5.07
C ARG A 562 -1.53 -57.18 -4.11
N GLY A 563 -1.66 -56.98 -2.80
CA GLY A 563 -0.92 -57.76 -1.80
C GLY A 563 0.56 -57.39 -1.71
N ASP A 564 0.93 -56.16 -2.07
CA ASP A 564 2.31 -55.68 -2.01
C ASP A 564 2.80 -55.72 -0.56
N LYS A 565 4.00 -56.27 -0.31
CA LYS A 565 4.58 -56.34 1.06
C LYS A 565 5.20 -55.04 1.54
N GLN A 566 5.44 -54.10 0.64
CA GLN A 566 6.08 -52.82 0.93
C GLN A 566 5.49 -51.69 0.10
N ILE A 567 5.49 -50.48 0.66
CA ILE A 567 5.22 -49.24 -0.05
C ILE A 567 6.39 -48.28 0.11
N VAL A 568 6.68 -47.54 -0.96
CA VAL A 568 7.77 -46.58 -0.97
C VAL A 568 7.27 -45.19 -0.55
N MET A 569 7.87 -44.59 0.46
CA MET A 569 7.72 -43.17 0.81
C MET A 569 8.88 -42.39 0.22
N TRP A 570 8.62 -41.23 -0.38
CA TRP A 570 9.70 -40.37 -0.88
C TRP A 570 10.31 -39.54 0.24
N GLY A 571 11.64 -39.43 0.26
CA GLY A 571 12.37 -38.68 1.27
C GLY A 571 12.33 -39.37 2.65
N THR A 572 12.60 -38.58 3.69
CA THR A 572 12.66 -39.08 5.08
C THR A 572 11.28 -39.18 5.74
N GLY A 573 10.28 -38.51 5.17
CA GLY A 573 8.95 -38.34 5.76
C GLY A 573 8.89 -37.33 6.91
N ALA A 574 10.01 -36.67 7.24
CA ALA A 574 10.09 -35.65 8.28
C ALA A 574 9.29 -34.35 8.00
N PRO A 575 9.08 -33.91 6.75
CA PRO A 575 8.30 -32.70 6.49
C PRO A 575 6.90 -32.74 7.11
N ARG A 576 6.44 -31.60 7.64
CA ARG A 576 5.13 -31.46 8.30
C ARG A 576 4.15 -30.65 7.47
N ARG A 577 2.91 -31.13 7.38
CA ARG A 577 1.83 -30.49 6.61
C ARG A 577 0.54 -30.50 7.41
N GLU A 578 -0.23 -29.44 7.20
CA GLU A 578 -1.61 -29.31 7.65
C GLU A 578 -2.57 -29.70 6.53
N PHE A 579 -3.67 -30.36 6.88
CA PHE A 579 -4.71 -30.83 5.96
C PHE A 579 -6.09 -30.44 6.48
N LEU A 580 -6.96 -29.93 5.62
CA LEU A 580 -8.35 -29.57 5.94
C LEU A 580 -9.31 -30.26 4.97
N TYR A 581 -10.40 -30.81 5.52
CA TYR A 581 -11.44 -31.42 4.70
C TYR A 581 -12.21 -30.35 3.91
N VAL A 582 -12.48 -30.59 2.63
CA VAL A 582 -13.01 -29.56 1.73
C VAL A 582 -14.38 -29.01 2.14
N ASP A 583 -15.22 -29.81 2.80
CA ASP A 583 -16.54 -29.33 3.24
C ASP A 583 -16.41 -28.33 4.40
N ASP A 584 -15.38 -28.44 5.26
CA ASP A 584 -15.07 -27.42 6.27
C ASP A 584 -14.57 -26.14 5.59
N MET A 585 -13.75 -26.25 4.55
CA MET A 585 -13.33 -25.09 3.75
C MET A 585 -14.52 -24.35 3.11
N ALA A 586 -15.48 -25.11 2.57
CA ALA A 586 -16.71 -24.54 2.01
C ALA A 586 -17.58 -23.88 3.09
N GLU A 587 -17.68 -24.49 4.27
CA GLU A 587 -18.35 -23.91 5.43
C GLU A 587 -17.70 -22.56 5.80
N ALA A 588 -16.37 -22.50 5.92
CA ALA A 588 -15.64 -21.27 6.20
C ALA A 588 -15.93 -20.14 5.19
N CYS A 589 -16.00 -20.47 3.90
CA CYS A 589 -16.35 -19.52 2.86
C CYS A 589 -17.76 -18.96 3.06
N VAL A 590 -18.75 -19.84 3.29
CA VAL A 590 -20.15 -19.43 3.49
C VAL A 590 -20.32 -18.68 4.81
N PHE A 591 -19.61 -19.08 5.87
CA PHE A 591 -19.55 -18.38 7.14
C PHE A 591 -19.04 -16.94 6.96
N LEU A 592 -17.87 -16.77 6.31
CA LEU A 592 -17.28 -15.45 6.07
C LEU A 592 -18.19 -14.59 5.18
N MET A 593 -18.84 -15.17 4.17
CA MET A 593 -19.80 -14.45 3.34
C MET A 593 -20.98 -13.89 4.15
N ASN A 594 -21.44 -14.61 5.18
CA ASN A 594 -22.53 -14.17 6.07
C ASN A 594 -22.07 -13.32 7.27
N SER A 595 -20.76 -13.18 7.49
CA SER A 595 -20.20 -12.38 8.59
C SER A 595 -19.97 -10.91 8.20
N SER A 596 -19.72 -10.07 9.21
CA SER A 596 -19.26 -8.69 9.03
C SER A 596 -17.80 -8.58 8.58
N ALA A 597 -17.07 -9.70 8.47
CA ALA A 597 -15.67 -9.68 8.05
C ALA A 597 -15.56 -9.21 6.59
N GLU A 598 -14.93 -8.06 6.38
CA GLU A 598 -14.67 -7.47 5.08
C GLU A 598 -13.27 -6.84 5.04
N ASN A 599 -12.65 -6.77 3.86
CA ASN A 599 -11.30 -6.22 3.66
C ASN A 599 -10.19 -6.98 4.42
N GLU A 600 -10.36 -8.29 4.56
CA GLU A 600 -9.45 -9.11 5.35
C GLU A 600 -9.09 -10.41 4.63
N ILE A 601 -7.88 -10.89 4.92
CA ILE A 601 -7.45 -12.25 4.64
C ILE A 601 -7.63 -13.11 5.89
N PHE A 602 -7.98 -14.38 5.68
CA PHE A 602 -8.19 -15.38 6.74
C PHE A 602 -7.48 -16.66 6.37
N ASN A 603 -6.59 -17.13 7.24
CA ASN A 603 -6.09 -18.49 7.19
C ASN A 603 -7.23 -19.47 7.49
N VAL A 604 -7.35 -20.51 6.65
CA VAL A 604 -8.34 -21.56 6.82
C VAL A 604 -7.63 -22.90 6.91
N GLY A 605 -7.67 -23.51 8.08
CA GLY A 605 -6.96 -24.72 8.42
C GLY A 605 -7.51 -25.38 9.68
N MET A 606 -6.86 -26.44 10.14
CA MET A 606 -7.15 -27.08 11.42
C MET A 606 -6.40 -26.45 12.59
N GLY A 607 -5.25 -25.81 12.35
CA GLY A 607 -4.33 -25.33 13.39
C GLY A 607 -3.38 -26.40 13.92
N GLU A 608 -3.36 -27.59 13.32
CA GLU A 608 -2.47 -28.71 13.67
C GLU A 608 -1.83 -29.32 12.42
N ASP A 609 -0.59 -29.82 12.54
CA ASP A 609 0.13 -30.47 11.44
C ASP A 609 0.58 -31.89 11.78
N ILE A 610 0.84 -32.68 10.74
CA ILE A 610 1.29 -34.07 10.81
C ILE A 610 2.54 -34.26 9.94
N THR A 611 3.46 -35.16 10.32
CA THR A 611 4.56 -35.53 9.44
C THR A 611 4.04 -36.35 8.26
N ILE A 612 4.74 -36.34 7.11
CA ILE A 612 4.36 -37.20 5.98
C ILE A 612 4.41 -38.68 6.35
N LYS A 613 5.35 -39.06 7.23
CA LYS A 613 5.45 -40.43 7.75
C LYS A 613 4.21 -40.83 8.56
N ASP A 614 3.82 -40.00 9.52
CA ASP A 614 2.68 -40.28 10.39
C ASP A 614 1.35 -40.23 9.60
N LEU A 615 1.26 -39.35 8.58
CA LEU A 615 0.14 -39.35 7.65
C LEU A 615 0.04 -40.67 6.89
N LEU A 616 1.16 -41.19 6.37
CA LEU A 616 1.18 -42.45 5.66
C LEU A 616 0.80 -43.63 6.57
N GLN A 617 1.27 -43.62 7.82
CA GLN A 617 0.87 -44.60 8.83
C GLN A 617 -0.63 -44.55 9.11
N LEU A 618 -1.19 -43.35 9.33
CA LEU A 618 -2.63 -43.15 9.53
C LEU A 618 -3.45 -43.67 8.34
N ILE A 619 -2.99 -43.43 7.10
CA ILE A 619 -3.62 -43.97 5.90
C ILE A 619 -3.56 -45.50 5.89
N CYS A 620 -2.41 -46.11 6.20
CA CYS A 620 -2.27 -47.56 6.29
C CYS A 620 -3.22 -48.16 7.33
N GLU A 621 -3.36 -47.53 8.50
CA GLU A 621 -4.30 -47.96 9.53
C GLU A 621 -5.75 -47.92 9.04
N VAL A 622 -6.18 -46.79 8.46
CA VAL A 622 -7.56 -46.61 7.96
C VAL A 622 -7.87 -47.57 6.81
N VAL A 623 -6.93 -47.77 5.88
CA VAL A 623 -7.07 -48.72 4.76
C VAL A 623 -6.96 -50.17 5.25
N GLY A 624 -6.31 -50.41 6.38
CA GLY A 624 -5.96 -51.72 6.92
C GLY A 624 -4.86 -52.42 6.10
N TYR A 625 -3.82 -51.68 5.70
CA TYR A 625 -2.62 -52.20 5.03
C TYR A 625 -1.54 -52.52 6.07
N GLN A 626 -0.94 -53.72 5.98
CA GLN A 626 0.01 -54.26 6.97
C GLN A 626 1.44 -54.41 6.43
N GLY A 627 1.73 -53.87 5.24
CA GLY A 627 3.07 -53.93 4.65
C GLY A 627 4.02 -52.87 5.20
N GLU A 628 5.30 -53.03 4.91
CA GLU A 628 6.38 -52.15 5.38
C GLU A 628 6.42 -50.82 4.60
N ILE A 629 6.69 -49.71 5.31
CA ILE A 629 6.95 -48.41 4.69
C ILE A 629 8.46 -48.25 4.51
N VAL A 630 8.93 -48.23 3.27
CA VAL A 630 10.35 -48.09 2.92
C VAL A 630 10.61 -46.68 2.38
N SER A 631 11.70 -46.04 2.80
CA SER A 631 12.05 -44.67 2.35
C SER A 631 12.93 -44.70 1.11
N ASP A 632 12.58 -43.91 0.10
CA ASP A 632 13.43 -43.60 -1.07
C ASP A 632 14.11 -42.25 -0.86
N LEU A 633 15.35 -42.31 -0.35
CA LEU A 633 16.18 -41.15 -0.05
C LEU A 633 16.78 -40.50 -1.31
N THR A 634 16.58 -41.08 -2.49
CA THR A 634 16.98 -40.44 -3.76
C THR A 634 16.04 -39.31 -4.16
N LYS A 635 14.87 -39.20 -3.50
CA LYS A 635 13.88 -38.13 -3.69
C LYS A 635 14.03 -37.06 -2.60
N PRO A 636 13.89 -35.77 -2.94
CA PRO A 636 14.10 -34.68 -1.98
C PRO A 636 12.98 -34.59 -0.94
N ASP A 637 13.32 -34.18 0.27
CA ASP A 637 12.36 -33.70 1.24
C ASP A 637 11.80 -32.34 0.80
N GLY A 638 10.47 -32.16 0.92
CA GLY A 638 9.82 -30.88 0.65
C GLY A 638 10.09 -29.82 1.73
N THR A 639 9.43 -28.66 1.64
CA THR A 639 9.51 -27.58 2.67
C THR A 639 9.36 -28.16 4.10
N PRO A 640 10.20 -27.79 5.08
CA PRO A 640 10.25 -28.48 6.38
C PRO A 640 8.91 -28.52 7.13
N ARG A 641 8.20 -27.39 7.21
CA ARG A 641 6.93 -27.27 7.93
C ARG A 641 6.05 -26.22 7.27
N LYS A 642 4.74 -26.47 7.23
CA LYS A 642 3.74 -25.50 6.77
C LYS A 642 2.45 -25.68 7.56
N LEU A 643 2.32 -24.89 8.62
CA LEU A 643 1.20 -24.85 9.55
C LEU A 643 0.65 -23.42 9.59
N LEU A 644 -0.66 -23.24 9.41
CA LEU A 644 -1.30 -21.93 9.51
C LEU A 644 -1.69 -21.60 10.96
N ASP A 645 -1.62 -20.32 11.31
CA ASP A 645 -2.29 -19.79 12.50
C ASP A 645 -3.73 -19.47 12.11
N VAL A 646 -4.69 -20.14 12.75
CA VAL A 646 -6.13 -20.02 12.49
C VAL A 646 -6.85 -19.23 13.58
N SER A 647 -6.11 -18.65 14.53
CA SER A 647 -6.67 -17.95 15.69
C SER A 647 -7.61 -16.82 15.28
N LYS A 648 -7.31 -16.16 14.16
CA LYS A 648 -8.12 -15.07 13.62
C LYS A 648 -9.53 -15.52 13.21
N LEU A 649 -9.63 -16.64 12.49
CA LEU A 649 -10.91 -17.17 12.04
C LEU A 649 -11.68 -17.84 13.20
N HIS A 650 -10.96 -18.50 14.12
CA HIS A 650 -11.55 -19.04 15.35
C HIS A 650 -12.15 -17.94 16.24
N ALA A 651 -11.51 -16.78 16.33
CA ALA A 651 -12.03 -15.63 17.07
C ALA A 651 -13.36 -15.08 16.51
N LEU A 652 -13.66 -15.34 15.23
CA LEU A 652 -14.97 -15.02 14.64
C LEU A 652 -16.04 -16.07 14.98
N GLY A 653 -15.67 -17.22 15.55
CA GLY A 653 -16.57 -18.30 15.94
C GLY A 653 -16.58 -19.50 15.00
N TRP A 654 -15.84 -19.45 13.89
CA TRP A 654 -15.73 -20.57 12.96
C TRP A 654 -14.70 -21.60 13.45
N HIS A 655 -15.05 -22.88 13.39
CA HIS A 655 -14.15 -23.99 13.70
C HIS A 655 -14.40 -25.14 12.72
N HIS A 656 -13.33 -25.84 12.34
CA HIS A 656 -13.46 -27.06 11.54
C HIS A 656 -14.14 -28.18 12.35
N THR A 657 -14.84 -29.08 11.65
CA THR A 657 -15.64 -30.14 12.30
C THR A 657 -15.19 -31.55 11.94
N VAL A 658 -14.56 -31.74 10.77
CA VAL A 658 -14.12 -33.06 10.32
C VAL A 658 -12.67 -33.27 10.72
N SER A 659 -12.40 -34.31 11.52
CA SER A 659 -11.04 -34.68 11.87
C SER A 659 -10.27 -35.24 10.67
N LEU A 660 -8.94 -35.20 10.70
CA LEU A 660 -8.11 -35.78 9.62
C LEU A 660 -8.42 -37.27 9.39
N ARG A 661 -8.59 -38.07 10.46
CA ARG A 661 -8.94 -39.50 10.35
C ARG A 661 -10.30 -39.70 9.69
N GLU A 662 -11.33 -39.00 10.17
CA GLU A 662 -12.69 -39.09 9.60
C GLU A 662 -12.71 -38.67 8.12
N GLY A 663 -11.97 -37.62 7.77
CA GLY A 663 -11.80 -37.20 6.37
C GLY A 663 -11.16 -38.29 5.51
N ILE A 664 -10.11 -38.96 6.00
CA ILE A 664 -9.44 -40.07 5.28
C ILE A 664 -10.41 -41.25 5.12
N GLU A 665 -11.19 -41.61 6.13
CA GLU A 665 -12.20 -42.67 6.07
C GLU A 665 -13.27 -42.38 4.99
N LYS A 666 -13.75 -41.13 4.93
CA LYS A 666 -14.65 -40.66 3.86
C LYS A 666 -14.00 -40.80 2.48
N MET A 667 -12.73 -40.41 2.34
CA MET A 667 -11.98 -40.54 1.08
C MET A 667 -11.77 -41.99 0.64
N VAL A 668 -11.48 -42.92 1.56
CA VAL A 668 -11.38 -44.35 1.25
C VAL A 668 -12.71 -44.88 0.71
N THR A 669 -13.82 -44.47 1.32
CA THR A 669 -15.16 -44.87 0.86
C THR A 669 -15.44 -44.34 -0.54
N LEU A 670 -15.11 -43.07 -0.79
CA LEU A 670 -15.26 -42.43 -2.11
C LEU A 670 -14.40 -43.12 -3.19
N PHE A 671 -13.13 -43.41 -2.89
CA PHE A 671 -12.22 -44.06 -3.84
C PHE A 671 -12.76 -45.43 -4.27
N LYS A 672 -13.33 -46.20 -3.33
CA LYS A 672 -13.97 -47.48 -3.64
C LYS A 672 -15.18 -47.32 -4.56
N GLN A 673 -15.99 -46.26 -4.37
CA GLN A 673 -17.16 -46.00 -5.21
C GLN A 673 -16.80 -45.56 -6.64
N GLN A 674 -15.63 -44.92 -6.83
CA GLN A 674 -15.13 -44.52 -8.15
C GLN A 674 -14.38 -45.62 -8.91
N SER A 675 -14.00 -46.71 -8.21
CA SER A 675 -13.21 -47.82 -8.75
C SER A 675 -14.06 -49.06 -9.11
N VAL A 676 -15.39 -48.93 -9.06
CA VAL A 676 -16.38 -49.97 -9.45
C VAL A 676 -16.92 -49.69 -10.83
#